data_AF-A0A8J3GYR8-F1
#
_entry.id   AF-A0A8J3GYR8-F1
#
_cell.length_a   1.000
_cell.length_b   1.000
_cell.length_c   1.000
_cell.angle_alpha   90.00
_cell.angle_beta   90.00
_cell.angle_gamma   90.00
#
_symmetry.space_group_name_H-M   'P 1'
#
loop_
_entity.id
_entity.type
_entity.pdbx_description
1 polymer ?
#
loop_
_entity_poly.entity_id
_entity_poly.type
_entity_poly.pdbx_seq_one_letter_code
_entity_poly.pdbx_strand_id
1 'polypeptide(L)'
;MFLGLDGIEIGLIILLLCLFGGILSGFPVAFALGGAGLIAFGIIAALDSAGLLIHQAIDTSTQAYADLIGQGVKADAISIFRYPELPRVAQHVFEGGWVQAMDRNISFIVNRMNERVLAGQSIETLLAVLMFVLMGITLERSKIANDLLTTMARVFGPLPGGLAVSIVVVGAFLAASTGIVGATVVTMGLLALPTMLRNNYSPELATGVIAASGTLGQIIPPSIVIVLLGTLAGDLYAAAQEERANLAGCTDALTYLGTPAVVSVGTLFQAALLPGILLALLYAVYSFGYALLNPEKAPAVDLEGSIGEPVTRSERLTWLLAVPLAIIIAFVGLDAARVIGSQDVTVSSYSDITKGAILRTNVSDECKASMIELHGQSKWDLAVKQQADIDAAGGQHQSEKLTDEERAAAHEAKIAAAAPIGTGIGFFVTLMAIVLAFSRGISPSSSPRPMIIGALGLVLILLIDALLVSPVTTPGVTVLLIAIPTVMVLFGCRAAAIAMAQNDLVKVVFPPLVLIVAVLGSILGGITNPTPAAALGAGGAIMLAAFRKLHDEQRSGRVILMSTFAIVICLLIGVNFDLRVNQELVTFENGLAFLIAYLTYLYAMFGLGYACWVLYRSRVLTPVVRETAKVTSMVFSILIGSQILNLVVISFGGEHYIQDFLKSYDNEFTVFLIVMMVLFLLGFVLDFLEIIYIVIPIVGPVIYGGSFDPKWVTIMIAVNLQTSFLTPPFGFALFYLRGVAPPEVTTGHIYRGIVPFVLIQVVGLAILWLFPGIVTIVPDLIGV
;
A
#
# COMPACT_ATOMS: atom_id res chain seq x y z
N MET A 1 35.02 -0.64 -30.59
CA MET A 1 35.39 0.05 -29.34
C MET A 1 35.73 1.49 -29.66
N PHE A 2 34.93 2.42 -29.16
CA PHE A 2 35.21 3.86 -29.26
C PHE A 2 35.64 4.31 -27.86
N LEU A 3 36.80 4.98 -27.74
CA LEU A 3 37.40 5.38 -26.45
C LEU A 3 37.73 4.23 -25.46
N GLY A 4 37.83 2.98 -25.93
CA GLY A 4 38.11 1.82 -25.06
C GLY A 4 36.90 1.26 -24.33
N LEU A 5 35.70 1.79 -24.60
CA LEU A 5 34.42 1.31 -24.08
C LEU A 5 33.72 0.42 -25.12
N ASP A 6 32.89 -0.50 -24.62
CA ASP A 6 32.05 -1.37 -25.43
C ASP A 6 30.91 -0.57 -26.10
N GLY A 7 30.44 -1.03 -27.26
CA GLY A 7 29.37 -0.36 -28.00
C GLY A 7 28.09 -0.16 -27.17
N ILE A 8 27.77 -1.11 -26.29
CA ILE A 8 26.60 -1.03 -25.40
C ILE A 8 26.81 0.00 -24.30
N GLU A 9 27.99 0.08 -23.68
CA GLU A 9 28.32 1.06 -22.64
C GLU A 9 28.18 2.50 -23.18
N ILE A 10 28.67 2.73 -24.39
CA ILE A 10 28.54 4.04 -25.05
C ILE A 10 27.07 4.34 -25.37
N GLY A 11 26.30 3.33 -25.80
CA GLY A 11 24.86 3.44 -25.96
C GLY A 11 24.15 3.86 -24.67
N LEU A 12 24.48 3.25 -23.54
CA LEU A 12 23.96 3.62 -22.22
C LEU A 12 24.36 5.05 -21.82
N ILE A 13 25.61 5.46 -22.07
CA ILE A 13 26.08 6.83 -21.80
C ILE A 13 25.32 7.84 -22.66
N ILE A 14 25.15 7.58 -23.96
CA ILE A 14 24.39 8.46 -24.87
C ILE A 14 22.95 8.59 -24.37
N LEU A 15 22.31 7.48 -24.02
CA LEU A 15 20.96 7.47 -23.49
C LEU A 15 20.85 8.27 -22.18
N LEU A 16 21.81 8.10 -21.27
CA LEU A 16 21.88 8.86 -20.02
C LEU A 16 22.05 10.36 -20.30
N LEU A 17 22.95 10.75 -21.21
CA LEU A 17 23.18 12.16 -21.56
C LEU A 17 21.94 12.79 -22.22
N CYS A 18 21.26 12.08 -23.11
CA CYS A 18 20.00 12.52 -23.71
C CYS A 18 18.90 12.67 -22.66
N LEU A 19 18.80 11.72 -21.73
CA LEU A 19 17.83 11.73 -20.64
C LEU A 19 18.06 12.93 -19.72
N PHE A 20 19.29 13.08 -19.22
CA PHE A 20 19.67 14.19 -18.34
C PHE A 20 19.55 15.54 -19.05
N GLY A 21 19.97 15.63 -20.32
CA GLY A 21 19.79 16.84 -21.12
C GLY A 21 18.32 17.22 -21.28
N GLY A 22 17.46 16.23 -21.54
CA GLY A 22 16.01 16.42 -21.61
C GLY A 22 15.42 16.92 -20.29
N ILE A 23 15.75 16.29 -19.17
CA ILE A 23 15.22 16.66 -17.85
C ILE A 23 15.75 18.03 -17.40
N LEU A 24 17.05 18.29 -17.55
CA LEU A 24 17.68 19.56 -17.16
C LEU A 24 17.22 20.76 -18.03
N SER A 25 16.72 20.51 -19.23
CA SER A 25 16.14 21.56 -20.08
C SER A 25 14.83 22.14 -19.53
N GLY A 26 14.25 21.54 -18.48
CA GLY A 26 12.98 21.97 -17.90
C GLY A 26 11.75 21.54 -18.71
N PHE A 27 11.95 20.70 -19.74
CA PHE A 27 10.85 20.07 -20.47
C PHE A 27 10.06 19.14 -19.53
N PRO A 28 8.72 19.03 -19.66
CA PRO A 28 7.97 18.11 -18.84
C PRO A 28 8.50 16.68 -19.03
N VAL A 29 8.81 16.01 -17.93
CA VAL A 29 9.65 14.81 -17.96
C VAL A 29 9.06 13.69 -18.81
N ALA A 30 7.73 13.54 -18.82
CA ALA A 30 7.04 12.59 -19.70
C ALA A 30 7.48 12.69 -21.18
N PHE A 31 7.64 13.92 -21.70
CA PHE A 31 8.10 14.14 -23.07
C PHE A 31 9.61 14.03 -23.19
N ALA A 32 10.35 14.43 -22.14
CA ALA A 32 11.80 14.28 -22.09
C ALA A 32 12.20 12.80 -22.19
N LEU A 33 11.46 11.88 -21.55
CA LEU A 33 11.72 10.44 -21.61
C LEU A 33 11.58 9.88 -23.03
N GLY A 34 10.42 10.10 -23.66
CA GLY A 34 10.18 9.62 -25.01
C GLY A 34 11.11 10.27 -26.04
N GLY A 35 11.33 11.59 -25.91
CA GLY A 35 12.26 12.34 -26.75
C GLY A 35 13.71 11.88 -26.59
N ALA A 36 14.18 11.66 -25.36
CA ALA A 36 15.51 11.14 -25.08
C ALA A 36 15.69 9.74 -25.69
N GLY A 37 14.68 8.86 -25.57
CA GLY A 37 14.71 7.54 -26.21
C GLY A 37 14.85 7.64 -27.73
N LEU A 38 14.04 8.46 -28.40
CA LEU A 38 14.09 8.64 -29.85
C LEU A 38 15.42 9.25 -30.32
N ILE A 39 15.90 10.28 -29.64
CA ILE A 39 17.16 10.96 -29.96
C ILE A 39 18.34 9.99 -29.74
N ALA A 40 18.36 9.29 -28.59
CA ALA A 40 19.40 8.31 -28.30
C ALA A 40 19.40 7.18 -29.33
N PHE A 41 18.24 6.63 -29.68
CA PHE A 41 18.13 5.60 -30.73
C PHE A 41 18.70 6.09 -32.07
N GLY A 42 18.35 7.31 -32.49
CA GLY A 42 18.86 7.90 -33.73
C GLY A 42 20.39 8.10 -33.72
N ILE A 43 20.95 8.58 -32.61
CA ILE A 43 22.39 8.75 -32.45
C ILE A 43 23.09 7.38 -32.48
N ILE A 44 22.59 6.41 -31.71
CA ILE A 44 23.17 5.06 -31.63
C ILE A 44 23.09 4.39 -33.01
N ALA A 45 21.96 4.48 -33.72
CA ALA A 45 21.80 3.94 -35.07
C ALA A 45 22.76 4.57 -36.09
N ALA A 46 22.96 5.89 -36.01
CA ALA A 46 23.92 6.58 -36.87
C ALA A 46 25.37 6.14 -36.58
N LEU A 47 25.73 5.94 -35.32
CA LEU A 47 27.08 5.50 -34.93
C LEU A 47 27.33 4.01 -35.22
N ASP A 48 26.33 3.15 -35.03
CA ASP A 48 26.38 1.72 -35.38
C ASP A 48 26.49 1.51 -36.89
N SER A 49 25.69 2.23 -37.69
CA SER A 49 25.79 2.19 -39.16
C SER A 49 27.10 2.76 -39.70
N ALA A 50 27.73 3.69 -38.99
CA ALA A 50 29.08 4.18 -39.27
C ALA A 50 30.19 3.19 -38.85
N GLY A 51 29.85 2.05 -38.22
CA GLY A 51 30.80 1.07 -37.70
C GLY A 51 31.60 1.56 -36.48
N LEU A 52 31.17 2.63 -35.82
CA LEU A 52 31.83 3.24 -34.67
C LEU A 52 31.43 2.56 -33.35
N LEU A 53 30.23 1.99 -33.28
CA LEU A 53 29.74 1.19 -32.17
C LEU A 53 29.88 -0.30 -32.51
N ILE A 54 30.70 -1.01 -31.74
CA ILE A 54 30.91 -2.44 -31.89
C ILE A 54 30.77 -3.04 -30.49
N HIS A 55 29.91 -4.04 -30.36
CA HIS A 55 29.73 -4.84 -29.15
C HIS A 55 30.68 -6.05 -29.17
N GLN A 56 31.33 -6.34 -28.06
CA GLN A 56 32.20 -7.51 -27.89
C GLN A 56 31.45 -8.64 -27.19
N ALA A 57 30.73 -9.47 -27.93
CA ALA A 57 30.02 -10.63 -27.39
C ALA A 57 30.95 -11.84 -27.21
N ILE A 58 30.59 -12.78 -26.32
CA ILE A 58 31.31 -14.06 -26.18
C ILE A 58 31.12 -14.89 -27.45
N ASP A 59 32.20 -15.50 -27.93
CA ASP A 59 32.16 -16.40 -29.07
C ASP A 59 31.60 -17.78 -28.67
N THR A 60 30.31 -17.98 -28.89
CA THR A 60 29.61 -19.25 -28.60
C THR A 60 30.05 -20.40 -29.51
N SER A 61 30.80 -20.14 -30.59
CA SER A 61 31.29 -21.18 -31.50
C SER A 61 32.60 -21.84 -31.04
N THR A 62 33.20 -21.33 -29.96
CA THR A 62 34.50 -21.80 -29.49
C THR A 62 34.41 -23.06 -28.63
N GLN A 63 35.45 -23.90 -28.72
CA GLN A 63 35.56 -25.10 -27.88
C GLN A 63 35.56 -24.75 -26.39
N ALA A 64 36.15 -23.62 -25.99
CA ALA A 64 36.15 -23.16 -24.60
C ALA A 64 34.73 -22.89 -24.05
N TYR A 65 33.83 -22.35 -24.89
CA TYR A 65 32.41 -22.18 -24.54
C TYR A 65 31.70 -23.55 -24.46
N ALA A 66 31.96 -24.44 -25.41
CA ALA A 66 31.41 -25.80 -25.41
C ALA A 66 31.87 -26.62 -24.20
N ASP A 67 33.12 -26.43 -23.75
CA ASP A 67 33.68 -27.12 -22.58
C ASP A 67 33.01 -26.62 -21.27
N LEU A 68 32.68 -25.33 -21.16
CA LEU A 68 31.93 -24.78 -20.03
C LEU A 68 30.50 -25.34 -19.97
N ILE A 69 29.81 -25.40 -21.11
CA ILE A 69 28.49 -26.05 -21.18
C ILE A 69 28.60 -27.54 -20.85
N GLY A 70 29.65 -28.21 -21.32
CA GLY A 70 29.93 -29.63 -21.02
C GLY A 70 30.23 -29.90 -19.54
N GLN A 71 30.69 -28.89 -18.79
CA GLN A 71 30.85 -28.94 -17.33
C GLN A 71 29.53 -28.70 -16.56
N GLY A 72 28.42 -28.48 -17.27
CA GLY A 72 27.10 -28.23 -16.68
C GLY A 72 26.82 -26.75 -16.40
N VAL A 73 27.67 -25.83 -16.87
CA VAL A 73 27.40 -24.39 -16.75
C VAL A 73 26.34 -23.98 -17.78
N LYS A 74 25.24 -23.40 -17.31
CA LYS A 74 24.15 -22.94 -18.19
C LYS A 74 24.57 -21.72 -19.00
N ALA A 75 24.08 -21.63 -20.23
CA ALA A 75 24.40 -20.53 -21.16
C ALA A 75 24.13 -19.14 -20.54
N ASP A 76 23.03 -18.97 -19.82
CA ASP A 76 22.65 -17.69 -19.20
C ASP A 76 23.55 -17.27 -18.02
N ALA A 77 24.37 -18.18 -17.50
CA ALA A 77 25.36 -17.87 -16.47
C ALA A 77 26.72 -17.46 -17.08
N ILE A 78 26.90 -17.61 -18.40
CA ILE A 78 28.14 -17.30 -19.10
C ILE A 78 28.05 -15.86 -19.61
N SER A 79 28.73 -14.95 -18.90
CA SER A 79 28.82 -13.54 -19.28
C SER A 79 30.27 -13.06 -19.33
N ILE A 80 30.48 -11.93 -20.03
CA ILE A 80 31.79 -11.29 -20.18
C ILE A 80 32.39 -10.92 -18.82
N PHE A 81 31.53 -10.65 -17.84
CA PHE A 81 31.93 -10.28 -16.48
C PHE A 81 32.35 -11.48 -15.64
N ARG A 82 31.70 -12.64 -15.82
CA ARG A 82 31.98 -13.85 -15.04
C ARG A 82 33.12 -14.67 -15.61
N TYR A 83 33.26 -14.70 -16.94
CA TYR A 83 34.30 -15.44 -17.66
C TYR A 83 35.05 -14.52 -18.64
N PRO A 84 35.84 -13.56 -18.14
CA PRO A 84 36.50 -12.56 -18.97
C PRO A 84 37.53 -13.15 -19.95
N GLU A 85 38.04 -14.36 -19.67
CA GLU A 85 39.02 -15.11 -20.45
C GLU A 85 38.46 -15.76 -21.73
N LEU A 86 37.13 -15.82 -21.90
CA LEU A 86 36.54 -16.40 -23.09
C LEU A 86 36.84 -15.56 -24.35
N PRO A 87 37.06 -16.20 -25.51
CA PRO A 87 37.22 -15.48 -26.78
C PRO A 87 35.98 -14.64 -27.10
N ARG A 88 36.20 -13.46 -27.67
CA ARG A 88 35.15 -12.48 -27.97
C ARG A 88 35.07 -12.21 -29.46
N VAL A 89 33.86 -12.01 -29.96
CA VAL A 89 33.58 -11.63 -31.36
C VAL A 89 32.96 -10.25 -31.39
N ALA A 90 33.47 -9.43 -32.32
CA ALA A 90 32.92 -8.13 -32.64
C ALA A 90 31.58 -8.29 -33.37
N GLN A 91 30.51 -7.77 -32.78
CA GLN A 91 29.17 -7.74 -33.34
C GLN A 91 28.65 -6.30 -33.44
N HIS A 92 27.70 -6.08 -34.34
CA HIS A 92 26.96 -4.82 -34.39
C HIS A 92 26.07 -4.70 -33.15
N VAL A 93 25.85 -3.46 -32.70
CA VAL A 93 25.01 -3.20 -31.53
C VAL A 93 23.54 -3.49 -31.84
N PHE A 94 23.10 -3.27 -33.07
CA PHE A 94 21.80 -3.73 -33.56
C PHE A 94 21.95 -5.01 -34.39
N GLU A 95 21.56 -6.15 -33.82
CA GLU A 95 21.48 -7.41 -34.55
C GLU A 95 20.50 -7.27 -35.74
N GLY A 96 21.01 -7.50 -36.97
CA GLY A 96 20.22 -7.35 -38.20
C GLY A 96 20.03 -5.89 -38.67
N GLY A 97 20.67 -4.93 -38.01
CA GLY A 97 20.68 -3.51 -38.37
C GLY A 97 19.55 -2.69 -37.75
N TRP A 98 19.72 -1.36 -37.78
CA TRP A 98 18.83 -0.43 -37.08
C TRP A 98 17.38 -0.44 -37.61
N VAL A 99 17.15 -0.81 -38.86
CA VAL A 99 15.79 -0.87 -39.45
C VAL A 99 14.99 -2.00 -38.81
N GLN A 100 15.59 -3.19 -38.70
CA GLN A 100 14.94 -4.33 -38.03
C GLN A 100 14.72 -4.04 -36.54
N ALA A 101 15.69 -3.40 -35.88
CA ALA A 101 15.54 -2.94 -34.50
C ALA A 101 14.38 -1.93 -34.36
N MET A 102 14.22 -1.00 -35.31
CA MET A 102 13.11 -0.04 -35.33
C MET A 102 11.75 -0.74 -35.52
N ASP A 103 11.62 -1.67 -36.48
CA ASP A 103 10.37 -2.40 -36.73
C ASP A 103 9.95 -3.26 -35.52
N ARG A 104 10.93 -3.90 -34.88
CA ARG A 104 10.74 -4.64 -33.63
C ARG A 104 10.29 -3.71 -32.51
N ASN A 105 10.96 -2.56 -32.35
CA ASN A 105 10.63 -1.58 -31.32
C ASN A 105 9.23 -1.01 -31.51
N ILE A 106 8.84 -0.60 -32.72
CA ILE A 106 7.51 -0.07 -33.00
C ILE A 106 6.44 -1.12 -32.67
N SER A 107 6.65 -2.36 -33.10
CA SER A 107 5.73 -3.47 -32.82
C SER A 107 5.58 -3.73 -31.31
N PHE A 108 6.70 -3.73 -30.57
CA PHE A 108 6.69 -3.88 -29.12
C PHE A 108 6.08 -2.68 -28.39
N ILE A 109 6.30 -1.44 -28.88
CA ILE A 109 5.67 -0.24 -28.32
C ILE A 109 4.15 -0.39 -28.41
N VAL A 110 3.61 -0.77 -29.57
CA VAL A 110 2.17 -0.93 -29.77
C VAL A 110 1.61 -2.01 -28.83
N ASN A 111 2.25 -3.16 -28.74
CA ASN A 111 1.81 -4.25 -27.86
C ASN A 111 1.90 -3.87 -26.38
N ARG A 112 3.03 -3.32 -25.92
CA ARG A 112 3.19 -2.87 -24.52
C ARG A 112 2.25 -1.72 -24.18
N MET A 113 1.96 -0.80 -25.10
CA MET A 113 0.97 0.24 -24.88
C MET A 113 -0.43 -0.37 -24.70
N ASN A 114 -0.79 -1.36 -25.52
CA ASN A 114 -2.06 -2.06 -25.39
C ASN A 114 -2.17 -2.77 -24.03
N GLU A 115 -1.14 -3.54 -23.65
CA GLU A 115 -1.10 -4.29 -22.39
C GLU A 115 -1.00 -3.40 -21.15
N ARG A 116 -0.17 -2.36 -21.17
CA ARG A 116 0.13 -1.57 -19.95
C ARG A 116 -0.71 -0.31 -19.79
N VAL A 117 -1.29 0.22 -20.88
CA VAL A 117 -1.97 1.53 -20.86
C VAL A 117 -3.45 1.43 -21.21
N LEU A 118 -3.83 0.60 -22.20
CA LEU A 118 -5.18 0.61 -22.76
C LEU A 118 -6.09 -0.50 -22.25
N ALA A 119 -5.61 -1.74 -22.12
CA ALA A 119 -6.47 -2.91 -21.98
C ALA A 119 -5.98 -4.01 -21.01
N GLY A 120 -4.84 -3.85 -20.32
CA GLY A 120 -4.35 -4.88 -19.39
C GLY A 120 -4.51 -4.56 -17.91
N GLN A 121 -4.07 -5.51 -17.07
CA GLN A 121 -4.25 -5.53 -15.61
C GLN A 121 -3.69 -4.28 -14.89
N SER A 122 -2.66 -3.65 -15.46
CA SER A 122 -2.11 -2.40 -14.94
C SER A 122 -3.15 -1.28 -14.88
N ILE A 123 -4.17 -1.26 -15.76
CA ILE A 123 -5.20 -0.22 -15.78
C ILE A 123 -6.02 -0.19 -14.49
N GLU A 124 -6.29 -1.36 -13.90
CA GLU A 124 -7.04 -1.45 -12.64
C GLU A 124 -6.25 -0.80 -11.50
N THR A 125 -4.93 -1.02 -11.47
CA THR A 125 -4.04 -0.46 -10.46
C THR A 125 -3.83 1.05 -10.66
N LEU A 126 -3.75 1.53 -11.90
CA LEU A 126 -3.71 2.95 -12.23
C LEU A 126 -5.02 3.67 -11.88
N LEU A 127 -6.16 2.99 -11.99
CA LEU A 127 -7.45 3.54 -11.55
C LEU A 127 -7.49 3.72 -10.02
N ALA A 128 -6.86 2.82 -9.26
CA ALA A 128 -6.70 3.00 -7.81
C ALA A 128 -5.89 4.26 -7.49
N VAL A 129 -4.77 4.49 -8.20
CA VAL A 129 -3.97 5.72 -8.07
C VAL A 129 -4.83 6.96 -8.31
N LEU A 130 -5.63 6.97 -9.38
CA LEU A 130 -6.54 8.09 -9.68
C LEU A 130 -7.53 8.35 -8.55
N MET A 131 -8.14 7.30 -7.99
CA MET A 131 -9.11 7.41 -6.90
C MET A 131 -8.46 7.88 -5.58
N PHE A 132 -7.24 7.43 -5.27
CA PHE A 132 -6.49 7.92 -4.10
C PHE A 132 -6.07 9.39 -4.26
N VAL A 133 -5.60 9.77 -5.44
CA VAL A 133 -5.29 11.17 -5.78
C VAL A 133 -6.54 12.05 -5.61
N LEU A 134 -7.69 11.59 -6.13
CA LEU A 134 -8.97 12.29 -5.99
C LEU A 134 -9.37 12.46 -4.52
N MET A 135 -9.26 11.41 -3.72
CA MET A 135 -9.52 11.42 -2.28
C MET A 135 -8.66 12.48 -1.58
N GLY A 136 -7.35 12.42 -1.78
CA GLY A 136 -6.38 13.34 -1.18
C GLY A 136 -6.62 14.81 -1.52
N ILE A 137 -6.75 15.11 -2.81
CA ILE A 137 -7.00 16.48 -3.28
C ILE A 137 -8.35 17.00 -2.77
N THR A 138 -9.36 16.12 -2.64
CA THR A 138 -10.66 16.50 -2.06
C THR A 138 -10.53 16.91 -0.59
N LEU A 139 -9.78 16.15 0.22
CA LEU A 139 -9.55 16.46 1.63
C LEU A 139 -8.70 17.73 1.80
N GLU A 140 -7.72 17.93 0.92
CA GLU A 140 -6.87 19.12 0.91
C GLU A 140 -7.66 20.39 0.53
N ARG A 141 -8.37 20.36 -0.60
CA ARG A 141 -9.15 21.51 -1.12
C ARG A 141 -10.36 21.86 -0.27
N SER A 142 -10.85 20.92 0.54
CA SER A 142 -11.90 21.17 1.54
C SER A 142 -11.37 21.72 2.87
N LYS A 143 -10.09 22.10 2.95
CA LYS A 143 -9.40 22.67 4.13
C LYS A 143 -9.33 21.70 5.32
N ILE A 144 -9.64 20.41 5.16
CA ILE A 144 -9.63 19.45 6.28
C ILE A 144 -8.22 19.33 6.85
N ALA A 145 -7.22 19.34 5.97
CA ALA A 145 -5.80 19.45 6.32
C ALA A 145 -5.48 20.63 7.26
N ASN A 146 -6.05 21.82 6.99
CA ASN A 146 -5.81 23.00 7.80
C ASN A 146 -6.39 22.86 9.21
N ASP A 147 -7.61 22.34 9.32
CA ASP A 147 -8.26 22.14 10.62
C ASP A 147 -7.56 21.04 11.42
N LEU A 148 -7.12 19.97 10.76
CA LEU A 148 -6.30 18.93 11.39
C LEU A 148 -5.02 19.53 11.96
N LEU A 149 -4.34 20.38 11.18
CA LEU A 149 -3.11 21.03 11.61
C LEU A 149 -3.33 21.95 12.81
N THR A 150 -4.33 22.85 12.74
CA THR A 150 -4.61 23.78 13.85
C THR A 150 -5.08 23.06 15.11
N THR A 151 -5.85 21.99 14.96
CA THR A 151 -6.33 21.18 16.09
C THR A 151 -5.20 20.38 16.72
N MET A 152 -4.33 19.75 15.92
CA MET A 152 -3.15 19.06 16.42
C MET A 152 -2.13 20.02 17.04
N ALA A 153 -2.00 21.22 16.49
CA ALA A 153 -1.18 22.27 17.07
C ALA A 153 -1.70 22.70 18.45
N ARG A 154 -3.02 22.77 18.66
CA ARG A 154 -3.60 23.05 20.00
C ARG A 154 -3.35 21.92 21.00
N VAL A 155 -3.31 20.67 20.52
CA VAL A 155 -3.13 19.48 21.38
C VAL A 155 -1.69 19.34 21.86
N PHE A 156 -0.72 19.46 20.95
CA PHE A 156 0.69 19.29 21.27
C PHE A 156 1.41 20.60 21.55
N GLY A 157 0.86 21.76 21.16
CA GLY A 157 1.46 23.09 21.30
C GLY A 157 2.02 23.44 22.69
N PRO A 158 1.33 23.10 23.80
CA PRO A 158 1.84 23.37 25.15
C PRO A 158 3.14 22.61 25.50
N LEU A 159 3.50 21.59 24.72
CA LEU A 159 4.75 20.86 24.89
C LEU A 159 5.89 21.53 24.11
N PRO A 160 7.13 21.52 24.62
CA PRO A 160 8.30 21.96 23.84
C PRO A 160 8.39 21.20 22.51
N GLY A 161 8.55 21.91 21.39
CA GLY A 161 8.53 21.30 20.05
C GLY A 161 7.15 20.81 19.58
N GLY A 162 6.09 21.11 20.32
CA GLY A 162 4.73 20.63 20.09
C GLY A 162 4.24 20.83 18.66
N LEU A 163 4.47 22.01 18.09
CA LEU A 163 4.05 22.34 16.73
C LEU A 163 4.78 21.48 15.67
N ALA A 164 6.05 21.15 15.89
CA ALA A 164 6.81 20.26 15.01
C ALA A 164 6.26 18.82 15.07
N VAL A 165 5.96 18.31 16.26
CA VAL A 165 5.32 17.00 16.43
C VAL A 165 3.94 16.97 15.78
N SER A 166 3.13 18.03 15.93
CA SER A 166 1.85 18.16 15.23
C SER A 166 2.00 18.05 13.72
N ILE A 167 3.03 18.67 13.12
CA ILE A 167 3.28 18.61 11.68
C ILE A 167 3.66 17.20 11.24
N VAL A 168 4.46 16.46 12.02
CA VAL A 168 4.78 15.04 11.72
C VAL A 168 3.52 14.18 11.77
N VAL A 169 2.70 14.34 12.80
CA VAL A 169 1.46 13.56 12.99
C VAL A 169 0.44 13.87 11.89
N VAL A 170 0.16 15.16 11.65
CA VAL A 170 -0.75 15.60 10.57
C VAL A 170 -0.18 15.19 9.21
N GLY A 171 1.14 15.23 9.08
CA GLY A 171 1.89 14.71 7.95
C GLY A 171 1.58 13.27 7.65
N ALA A 172 1.73 12.41 8.65
CA ALA A 172 1.43 10.99 8.53
C ALA A 172 -0.04 10.73 8.13
N PHE A 173 -0.99 11.47 8.69
CA PHE A 173 -2.40 11.35 8.33
C PHE A 173 -2.70 11.83 6.90
N LEU A 174 -2.14 12.98 6.51
CA LEU A 174 -2.35 13.53 5.18
C LEU A 174 -1.61 12.72 4.12
N ALA A 175 -0.41 12.23 4.43
CA ALA A 175 0.39 11.31 3.65
C ALA A 175 -0.40 10.09 3.21
N ALA A 176 -1.07 9.42 4.17
CA ALA A 176 -1.97 8.30 3.90
C ALA A 176 -3.10 8.70 2.93
N SER A 177 -3.56 9.94 2.97
CA SER A 177 -4.71 10.37 2.16
C SER A 177 -4.36 10.88 0.76
N THR A 178 -3.19 11.50 0.58
CA THR A 178 -2.82 12.17 -0.67
C THR A 178 -1.87 11.35 -1.53
N GLY A 179 -0.92 10.63 -0.93
CA GLY A 179 0.13 9.90 -1.67
C GLY A 179 1.01 10.78 -2.58
N ILE A 180 0.82 12.10 -2.60
CA ILE A 180 1.54 13.07 -3.45
C ILE A 180 2.43 13.91 -2.54
N VAL A 181 3.71 13.58 -2.55
CA VAL A 181 4.72 14.25 -1.72
C VAL A 181 4.81 15.73 -2.02
N GLY A 182 4.94 16.11 -3.29
CA GLY A 182 5.17 17.50 -3.66
C GLY A 182 4.04 18.45 -3.27
N ALA A 183 2.79 18.04 -3.52
CA ALA A 183 1.61 18.79 -3.09
C ALA A 183 1.55 18.91 -1.57
N THR A 184 1.83 17.84 -0.85
CA THR A 184 1.81 17.84 0.64
C THR A 184 2.88 18.77 1.21
N VAL A 185 4.11 18.72 0.70
CA VAL A 185 5.20 19.61 1.13
C VAL A 185 4.88 21.08 0.82
N VAL A 186 4.33 21.36 -0.36
CA VAL A 186 3.88 22.72 -0.76
C VAL A 186 2.79 23.22 0.17
N THR A 187 1.76 22.41 0.42
CA THR A 187 0.61 22.81 1.23
C THR A 187 0.97 22.96 2.69
N MET A 188 1.78 22.06 3.25
CA MET A 188 2.34 22.24 4.59
C MET A 188 3.31 23.41 4.66
N GLY A 189 4.10 23.66 3.62
CA GLY A 189 4.96 24.83 3.53
C GLY A 189 4.16 26.14 3.57
N LEU A 190 3.05 26.23 2.84
CA LEU A 190 2.20 27.43 2.83
C LEU A 190 1.41 27.64 4.14
N LEU A 191 1.01 26.55 4.81
CA LEU A 191 0.16 26.61 6.00
C LEU A 191 0.97 26.63 7.31
N ALA A 192 1.97 25.76 7.43
CA ALA A 192 2.68 25.49 8.67
C ALA A 192 3.93 26.37 8.83
N LEU A 193 4.71 26.58 7.77
CA LEU A 193 5.98 27.31 7.87
C LEU A 193 5.79 28.75 8.40
N PRO A 194 4.84 29.57 7.90
CA PRO A 194 4.63 30.91 8.44
C PRO A 194 4.21 30.88 9.91
N THR A 195 3.42 29.88 10.30
CA THR A 195 2.94 29.70 11.68
C THR A 195 4.09 29.33 12.62
N MET A 196 5.02 28.47 12.19
CA MET A 196 6.22 28.11 12.97
C MET A 196 7.13 29.33 13.16
N LEU A 197 7.42 30.07 12.10
CA LEU A 197 8.31 31.23 12.15
C LEU A 197 7.75 32.35 13.04
N ARG A 198 6.42 32.59 13.00
CA ARG A 198 5.76 33.56 13.89
C ARG A 198 5.85 33.19 15.37
N ASN A 199 5.98 31.89 15.67
CA ASN A 199 6.15 31.37 17.02
C ASN A 199 7.64 31.12 17.37
N ASN A 200 8.56 31.80 16.69
CA ASN A 200 10.01 31.76 16.97
C ASN A 200 10.66 30.37 16.83
N TYR A 201 10.12 29.48 15.99
CA TYR A 201 10.83 28.25 15.64
C TYR A 201 12.01 28.55 14.71
N SER A 202 13.12 27.83 14.89
CA SER A 202 14.27 27.93 13.99
C SER A 202 13.88 27.54 12.55
N PRO A 203 14.29 28.32 11.52
CA PRO A 203 14.01 28.01 10.12
C PRO A 203 14.49 26.61 9.70
N GLU A 204 15.62 26.14 10.23
CA GLU A 204 16.18 24.83 9.94
C GLU A 204 15.26 23.71 10.42
N LEU A 205 14.81 23.75 11.69
CA LEU A 205 13.89 22.74 12.21
C LEU A 205 12.54 22.79 11.48
N ALA A 206 11.99 23.99 11.28
CA ALA A 206 10.70 24.16 10.63
C ALA A 206 10.70 23.59 9.20
N THR A 207 11.72 23.92 8.41
CA THR A 207 11.84 23.42 7.04
C THR A 207 12.15 21.94 6.97
N GLY A 208 13.04 21.44 7.83
CA GLY A 208 13.37 20.02 7.91
C GLY A 208 12.17 19.15 8.25
N VAL A 209 11.41 19.52 9.29
CA VAL A 209 10.20 18.79 9.71
C VAL A 209 9.14 18.78 8.61
N ILE A 210 8.87 19.93 7.97
CA ILE A 210 7.86 20.01 6.91
C ILE A 210 8.25 19.16 5.69
N ALA A 211 9.51 19.26 5.23
CA ALA A 211 9.99 18.48 4.11
C ALA A 211 9.98 16.98 4.41
N ALA A 212 10.51 16.55 5.56
CA ALA A 212 10.53 15.14 5.95
C ALA A 212 9.12 14.57 6.10
N SER A 213 8.24 15.29 6.80
CA SER A 213 6.85 14.92 7.04
C SER A 213 6.06 14.73 5.74
N GLY A 214 6.25 15.61 4.75
CA GLY A 214 5.57 15.50 3.46
C GLY A 214 6.00 14.28 2.63
N THR A 215 7.19 13.72 2.86
CA THR A 215 7.63 12.49 2.17
C THR A 215 7.06 11.20 2.75
N LEU A 216 6.46 11.24 3.94
CA LEU A 216 5.83 10.05 4.54
C LEU A 216 4.72 9.47 3.64
N GLY A 217 4.16 10.26 2.71
CA GLY A 217 3.19 9.81 1.70
C GLY A 217 3.70 8.74 0.75
N GLN A 218 5.03 8.54 0.67
CA GLN A 218 5.60 7.46 -0.14
C GLN A 218 5.56 6.09 0.54
N ILE A 219 5.45 6.04 1.86
CA ILE A 219 5.53 4.78 2.62
C ILE A 219 4.24 4.48 3.39
N ILE A 220 3.55 5.49 3.92
CA ILE A 220 2.34 5.27 4.72
C ILE A 220 1.16 4.93 3.78
N PRO A 221 0.54 3.74 3.91
CA PRO A 221 -0.59 3.35 3.08
C PRO A 221 -1.85 4.20 3.34
N PRO A 222 -2.73 4.40 2.33
CA PRO A 222 -2.55 4.04 0.92
C PRO A 222 -1.56 4.98 0.20
N SER A 223 -0.49 4.41 -0.37
CA SER A 223 0.57 5.17 -1.03
C SER A 223 0.66 4.85 -2.52
N ILE A 224 0.75 5.90 -3.35
CA ILE A 224 0.93 5.76 -4.80
C ILE A 224 2.21 4.99 -5.12
N VAL A 225 3.30 5.24 -4.38
CA VAL A 225 4.59 4.56 -4.58
C VAL A 225 4.44 3.06 -4.37
N ILE A 226 3.79 2.65 -3.28
CA ILE A 226 3.59 1.24 -2.95
C ILE A 226 2.60 0.56 -3.90
N VAL A 227 1.57 1.27 -4.38
CA VAL A 227 0.66 0.74 -5.40
C VAL A 227 1.44 0.42 -6.69
N LEU A 228 2.25 1.35 -7.16
CA LEU A 228 3.00 1.18 -8.42
C LEU A 228 4.12 0.15 -8.30
N LEU A 229 4.87 0.20 -7.20
CA LEU A 229 5.87 -0.83 -6.89
C LEU A 229 5.22 -2.19 -6.76
N GLY A 230 4.05 -2.29 -6.12
CA GLY A 230 3.41 -3.58 -5.89
C GLY A 230 2.93 -4.27 -7.15
N THR A 231 2.38 -3.51 -8.11
CA THR A 231 2.04 -4.06 -9.43
C THR A 231 3.28 -4.58 -10.14
N LEU A 232 4.33 -3.74 -10.26
CA LEU A 232 5.52 -4.12 -11.01
C LEU A 232 6.36 -5.19 -10.32
N ALA A 233 6.53 -5.12 -9.00
CA ALA A 233 7.26 -6.11 -8.22
C ALA A 233 6.55 -7.46 -8.25
N GLY A 234 5.21 -7.48 -8.17
CA GLY A 234 4.44 -8.71 -8.31
C GLY A 234 4.66 -9.39 -9.66
N ASP A 235 4.57 -8.62 -10.76
CA ASP A 235 4.79 -9.13 -12.11
C ASP A 235 6.23 -9.63 -12.31
N LEU A 236 7.22 -8.84 -11.88
CA LEU A 236 8.64 -9.17 -12.02
C LEU A 236 9.04 -10.35 -11.14
N TYR A 237 8.49 -10.46 -9.93
CA TYR A 237 8.72 -11.60 -9.04
C TYR A 237 8.12 -12.88 -9.62
N ALA A 238 6.87 -12.84 -10.08
CA ALA A 238 6.24 -14.00 -10.70
C ALA A 238 7.03 -14.48 -11.92
N ALA A 239 7.41 -13.57 -12.82
CA ALA A 239 8.18 -13.89 -14.01
C ALA A 239 9.58 -14.44 -13.69
N ALA A 240 10.32 -13.80 -12.76
CA ALA A 240 11.66 -14.21 -12.41
C ALA A 240 11.70 -15.56 -11.67
N GLN A 241 10.69 -15.84 -10.83
CA GLN A 241 10.59 -17.14 -10.16
C GLN A 241 10.17 -18.26 -11.13
N GLU A 242 9.37 -17.95 -12.15
CA GLU A 242 9.05 -18.90 -13.22
C GLU A 242 10.29 -19.26 -14.03
N GLU A 243 11.11 -18.27 -14.40
CA GLU A 243 12.40 -18.49 -15.05
C GLU A 243 13.32 -19.34 -14.16
N ARG A 244 13.42 -19.01 -12.86
CA ARG A 244 14.20 -19.79 -11.90
C ARG A 244 13.72 -21.23 -11.76
N ALA A 245 12.41 -21.47 -11.76
CA ALA A 245 11.84 -22.83 -11.70
C ALA A 245 12.17 -23.64 -12.95
N ASN A 246 12.03 -23.03 -14.13
CA ASN A 246 12.42 -23.64 -15.40
C ASN A 246 13.92 -23.97 -15.42
N LEU A 247 14.75 -23.05 -14.93
CA LEU A 247 16.18 -23.29 -14.75
C LEU A 247 16.42 -24.42 -13.73
N ALA A 248 15.64 -24.55 -12.67
CA ALA A 248 15.78 -25.63 -11.69
C ALA A 248 15.27 -27.01 -12.20
N GLY A 249 14.82 -27.12 -13.45
CA GLY A 249 14.26 -28.34 -14.03
C GLY A 249 12.81 -28.62 -13.64
N CYS A 250 12.15 -27.67 -12.98
CA CYS A 250 10.75 -27.72 -12.57
C CYS A 250 9.84 -27.09 -13.64
N THR A 251 8.56 -27.48 -13.68
CA THR A 251 7.60 -27.02 -14.70
C THR A 251 7.03 -25.63 -14.46
N ASP A 252 7.00 -25.19 -13.20
CA ASP A 252 6.35 -23.95 -12.78
C ASP A 252 6.88 -23.50 -11.40
N ALA A 253 6.79 -22.20 -11.12
CA ALA A 253 7.24 -21.60 -9.87
C ALA A 253 6.51 -22.14 -8.63
N LEU A 254 5.22 -22.47 -8.75
CA LEU A 254 4.44 -23.03 -7.64
C LEU A 254 4.98 -24.40 -7.24
N THR A 255 5.34 -25.25 -8.22
CA THR A 255 6.00 -26.54 -7.96
C THR A 255 7.34 -26.34 -7.25
N TYR A 256 8.18 -25.42 -7.72
CA TYR A 256 9.51 -25.20 -7.16
C TYR A 256 9.48 -24.58 -5.74
N LEU A 257 8.67 -23.53 -5.54
CA LEU A 257 8.61 -22.80 -4.27
C LEU A 257 7.64 -23.43 -3.25
N GLY A 258 6.68 -24.25 -3.68
CA GLY A 258 5.62 -24.77 -2.82
C GLY A 258 4.53 -23.77 -2.45
N THR A 259 4.72 -22.49 -2.78
CA THR A 259 3.75 -21.40 -2.60
C THR A 259 3.61 -20.58 -3.88
N PRO A 260 2.45 -19.98 -4.15
CA PRO A 260 2.29 -19.12 -5.33
C PRO A 260 3.31 -17.97 -5.33
N ALA A 261 4.00 -17.77 -6.45
CA ALA A 261 4.95 -16.67 -6.63
C ALA A 261 4.22 -15.34 -6.89
N VAL A 262 3.33 -14.93 -5.97
CA VAL A 262 2.46 -13.77 -6.15
C VAL A 262 2.64 -12.81 -5.00
N VAL A 263 2.86 -11.54 -5.34
CA VAL A 263 2.89 -10.43 -4.36
C VAL A 263 1.81 -9.45 -4.75
N SER A 264 0.81 -9.30 -3.87
CA SER A 264 -0.28 -8.35 -4.09
C SER A 264 0.03 -6.98 -3.48
N VAL A 265 -0.57 -5.94 -4.05
CA VAL A 265 -0.49 -4.57 -3.50
C VAL A 265 -1.00 -4.52 -2.05
N GLY A 266 -2.04 -5.29 -1.71
CA GLY A 266 -2.56 -5.37 -0.35
C GLY A 266 -1.55 -5.94 0.65
N THR A 267 -0.80 -6.96 0.25
CA THR A 267 0.28 -7.53 1.07
C THR A 267 1.39 -6.51 1.30
N LEU A 268 1.71 -5.70 0.29
CA LEU A 268 2.70 -4.64 0.43
C LEU A 268 2.19 -3.46 1.27
N PHE A 269 0.89 -3.17 1.27
CA PHE A 269 0.31 -2.22 2.22
C PHE A 269 0.44 -2.71 3.66
N GLN A 270 0.18 -4.01 3.92
CA GLN A 270 0.42 -4.60 5.23
C GLN A 270 1.91 -4.47 5.62
N ALA A 271 2.82 -4.78 4.69
CA ALA A 271 4.26 -4.73 4.90
C ALA A 271 4.80 -3.31 5.16
N ALA A 272 4.23 -2.29 4.50
CA ALA A 272 4.64 -0.90 4.62
C ALA A 272 4.15 -0.20 5.90
N LEU A 273 3.10 -0.74 6.55
CA LEU A 273 2.42 -0.08 7.67
C LEU A 273 3.36 0.17 8.86
N LEU A 274 4.05 -0.87 9.34
CA LEU A 274 4.98 -0.74 10.47
C LEU A 274 6.20 0.14 10.16
N PRO A 275 6.91 -0.05 9.03
CA PRO A 275 7.99 0.85 8.61
C PRO A 275 7.56 2.33 8.52
N GLY A 276 6.38 2.59 7.96
CA GLY A 276 5.85 3.95 7.86
C GLY A 276 5.58 4.59 9.22
N ILE A 277 4.94 3.85 10.14
CA ILE A 277 4.71 4.30 11.52
C ILE A 277 6.03 4.49 12.26
N LEU A 278 6.98 3.56 12.09
CA LEU A 278 8.31 3.63 12.70
C LEU A 278 9.03 4.92 12.29
N LEU A 279 9.06 5.25 10.99
CA LEU A 279 9.70 6.48 10.50
C LEU A 279 9.02 7.74 11.04
N ALA A 280 7.68 7.78 11.03
CA ALA A 280 6.93 8.89 11.61
C ALA A 280 7.22 9.08 13.10
N LEU A 281 7.31 7.98 13.87
CA LEU A 281 7.68 8.01 15.28
C LEU A 281 9.13 8.50 15.48
N LEU A 282 10.08 8.03 14.69
CA LEU A 282 11.47 8.49 14.77
C LEU A 282 11.59 10.00 14.49
N TYR A 283 10.83 10.53 13.52
CA TYR A 283 10.78 11.97 13.24
C TYR A 283 10.18 12.77 14.39
N ALA A 284 9.10 12.27 15.00
CA ALA A 284 8.45 12.91 16.14
C ALA A 284 9.36 12.90 17.37
N VAL A 285 10.00 11.76 17.67
CA VAL A 285 10.94 11.59 18.79
C VAL A 285 12.15 12.51 18.61
N TYR A 286 12.72 12.59 17.41
CA TYR A 286 13.81 13.52 17.12
C TYR A 286 13.38 14.97 17.32
N SER A 287 12.23 15.37 16.76
CA SER A 287 11.73 16.75 16.86
C SER A 287 11.49 17.16 18.31
N PHE A 288 10.91 16.25 19.10
CA PHE A 288 10.68 16.45 20.53
C PHE A 288 11.99 16.48 21.33
N GLY A 289 12.89 15.53 21.09
CA GLY A 289 14.20 15.48 21.74
C GLY A 289 15.06 16.71 21.43
N TYR A 290 15.07 17.17 20.18
CA TYR A 290 15.75 18.39 19.77
C TYR A 290 15.19 19.63 20.50
N ALA A 291 13.86 19.70 20.68
CA ALA A 291 13.22 20.79 21.40
C ALA A 291 13.50 20.76 22.91
N LEU A 292 13.59 19.58 23.53
CA LEU A 292 13.99 19.44 24.93
C LEU A 292 15.44 19.90 25.16
N LEU A 293 16.33 19.59 24.22
CA LEU A 293 17.75 20.00 24.28
C LEU A 293 17.96 21.47 23.89
N ASN A 294 17.10 22.03 23.03
CA ASN A 294 17.18 23.42 22.54
C ASN A 294 15.84 24.16 22.67
N PRO A 295 15.39 24.51 23.89
CA PRO A 295 14.08 25.16 24.10
C PRO A 295 13.91 26.49 23.37
N GLU A 296 15.00 27.24 23.18
CA GLU A 296 14.97 28.53 22.45
C GLU A 296 14.66 28.38 20.95
N LYS A 297 15.00 27.23 20.35
CA LYS A 297 14.85 26.99 18.91
C LYS A 297 13.48 26.36 18.56
N ALA A 298 12.76 25.87 19.56
CA ALA A 298 11.48 25.19 19.40
C ALA A 298 10.60 25.39 20.67
N PRO A 299 10.17 26.64 20.94
CA PRO A 299 9.43 26.95 22.16
C PRO A 299 8.04 26.29 22.17
N ALA A 300 7.51 26.12 23.39
CA ALA A 300 6.11 25.76 23.58
C ALA A 300 5.21 26.92 23.14
N VAL A 301 4.11 26.59 22.47
CA VAL A 301 3.14 27.56 21.93
C VAL A 301 1.79 27.29 22.57
N ASP A 302 1.35 28.20 23.43
CA ASP A 302 -0.05 28.24 23.86
C ASP A 302 -0.88 28.90 22.76
N LEU A 303 -1.52 28.08 21.94
CA LEU A 303 -2.57 28.55 21.04
C LEU A 303 -3.83 28.78 21.87
N GLU A 304 -4.27 30.04 21.98
CA GLU A 304 -5.51 30.41 22.68
C GLU A 304 -6.68 29.51 22.22
N GLY A 305 -7.37 28.87 23.17
CA GLY A 305 -8.55 28.03 22.90
C GLY A 305 -8.42 26.54 23.21
N SER A 306 -7.93 26.19 24.41
CA SER A 306 -8.09 24.84 24.98
C SER A 306 -9.57 24.60 25.35
N ILE A 307 -10.40 24.22 24.37
CA ILE A 307 -11.81 23.87 24.56
C ILE A 307 -11.93 22.35 24.79
N GLY A 308 -11.34 21.86 25.87
CA GLY A 308 -11.56 20.51 26.36
C GLY A 308 -12.06 20.58 27.81
N GLU A 309 -13.04 19.77 28.16
CA GLU A 309 -13.38 19.57 29.58
C GLU A 309 -12.12 19.14 30.35
N PRO A 310 -11.89 19.65 31.57
CA PRO A 310 -10.73 19.24 32.37
C PRO A 310 -10.87 17.76 32.78
N VAL A 311 -10.28 16.87 31.98
CA VAL A 311 -10.24 15.42 32.27
C VAL A 311 -9.01 15.09 33.09
N THR A 312 -9.23 14.44 34.24
CA THR A 312 -8.13 14.00 35.12
C THR A 312 -7.25 12.95 34.43
N ARG A 313 -5.96 12.86 34.81
CA ARG A 313 -5.03 11.87 34.24
C ARG A 313 -5.53 10.43 34.46
N SER A 314 -6.10 10.14 35.62
CA SER A 314 -6.69 8.84 35.95
C SER A 314 -7.88 8.51 35.06
N GLU A 315 -8.79 9.45 34.82
CA GLU A 315 -9.94 9.22 33.94
C GLU A 315 -9.53 9.00 32.49
N ARG A 316 -8.57 9.78 31.98
CA ARG A 316 -8.01 9.57 30.64
C ARG A 316 -7.39 8.18 30.51
N LEU A 317 -6.55 7.77 31.45
CA LEU A 317 -5.89 6.47 31.41
C LEU A 317 -6.90 5.32 31.50
N THR A 318 -7.91 5.47 32.35
CA THR A 318 -8.93 4.43 32.57
C THR A 318 -9.81 4.27 31.34
N TRP A 319 -10.43 5.34 30.86
CA TRP A 319 -11.48 5.26 29.84
C TRP A 319 -10.98 5.31 28.39
N LEU A 320 -9.84 5.94 28.11
CA LEU A 320 -9.29 6.00 26.74
C LEU A 320 -8.30 4.86 26.43
N LEU A 321 -7.75 4.19 27.45
CA LEU A 321 -6.73 3.15 27.26
C LEU A 321 -7.09 1.85 27.97
N ALA A 322 -7.22 1.85 29.30
CA ALA A 322 -7.37 0.61 30.07
C ALA A 322 -8.67 -0.14 29.76
N VAL A 323 -9.81 0.56 29.70
CA VAL A 323 -11.12 -0.05 29.40
C VAL A 323 -11.18 -0.58 27.96
N PRO A 324 -10.82 0.19 26.91
CA PRO A 324 -10.75 -0.34 25.54
C PRO A 324 -9.81 -1.54 25.40
N LEU A 325 -8.63 -1.48 26.03
CA LEU A 325 -7.68 -2.59 26.01
C LEU A 325 -8.24 -3.82 26.73
N ALA A 326 -8.89 -3.65 27.87
CA ALA A 326 -9.57 -4.73 28.58
C ALA A 326 -10.70 -5.35 27.75
N ILE A 327 -11.48 -4.54 27.02
CA ILE A 327 -12.51 -5.02 26.10
C ILE A 327 -11.90 -5.87 24.97
N ILE A 328 -10.80 -5.40 24.36
CA ILE A 328 -10.10 -6.15 23.30
C ILE A 328 -9.49 -7.45 23.85
N ILE A 329 -8.82 -7.39 25.01
CA ILE A 329 -8.26 -8.58 25.67
C ILE A 329 -9.37 -9.58 26.03
N ALA A 330 -10.53 -9.10 26.49
CA ALA A 330 -11.67 -9.95 26.77
C ALA A 330 -12.21 -10.61 25.50
N PHE A 331 -12.34 -9.86 24.39
CA PHE A 331 -12.74 -10.43 23.09
C PHE A 331 -11.76 -11.51 22.62
N VAL A 332 -10.46 -11.20 22.59
CA VAL A 332 -9.40 -12.15 22.19
C VAL A 332 -9.36 -13.36 23.12
N GLY A 333 -9.53 -13.17 24.43
CA GLY A 333 -9.57 -14.26 25.40
C GLY A 333 -10.79 -15.17 25.22
N LEU A 334 -11.96 -14.59 24.91
CA LEU A 334 -13.19 -15.34 24.62
C LEU A 334 -13.13 -16.06 23.27
N ASP A 335 -12.49 -15.48 22.27
CA ASP A 335 -12.21 -16.10 20.97
C ASP A 335 -11.23 -17.28 21.11
N ALA A 336 -10.13 -17.08 21.84
CA ALA A 336 -9.16 -18.13 22.15
C ALA A 336 -9.78 -19.28 22.98
N ALA A 337 -10.73 -18.97 23.87
CA ALA A 337 -11.50 -19.95 24.63
C ALA A 337 -12.63 -20.62 23.83
N ARG A 338 -12.80 -20.29 22.54
CA ARG A 338 -13.89 -20.73 21.65
C ARG A 338 -15.30 -20.41 22.17
N VAL A 339 -15.42 -19.38 23.01
CA VAL A 339 -16.72 -18.84 23.45
C VAL A 339 -17.30 -17.94 22.37
N ILE A 340 -16.45 -17.13 21.73
CA ILE A 340 -16.76 -16.42 20.50
C ILE A 340 -16.18 -17.24 19.34
N GLY A 341 -16.96 -17.44 18.29
CA GLY A 341 -16.51 -18.24 17.14
C GLY A 341 -17.53 -18.27 16.02
N SER A 342 -17.22 -19.00 14.96
CA SER A 342 -18.15 -19.15 13.84
C SER A 342 -19.38 -19.94 14.30
N GLN A 343 -20.55 -19.43 13.96
CA GLN A 343 -21.83 -20.15 14.03
C GLN A 343 -22.31 -20.55 12.63
N ASP A 344 -21.46 -20.43 11.61
CA ASP A 344 -21.78 -20.81 10.26
C ASP A 344 -21.96 -22.32 10.14
N VAL A 345 -23.21 -22.75 9.96
CA VAL A 345 -23.61 -24.14 9.73
C VAL A 345 -23.72 -24.46 8.24
N THR A 346 -23.43 -23.53 7.33
CA THR A 346 -23.54 -23.81 5.89
C THR A 346 -22.55 -24.90 5.48
N VAL A 347 -23.06 -25.96 4.86
CA VAL A 347 -22.24 -27.06 4.31
C VAL A 347 -22.25 -26.92 2.80
N SER A 348 -21.07 -26.86 2.19
CA SER A 348 -20.95 -26.86 0.73
C SER A 348 -21.61 -28.11 0.14
N SER A 349 -22.17 -27.99 -1.06
CA SER A 349 -22.73 -29.16 -1.78
C SER A 349 -21.66 -30.17 -2.22
N TYR A 350 -20.40 -29.80 -2.06
CA TYR A 350 -19.23 -30.57 -2.42
C TYR A 350 -18.32 -30.74 -1.21
N SER A 351 -17.61 -31.86 -1.14
CA SER A 351 -16.58 -32.10 -0.13
C SER A 351 -15.43 -31.09 -0.27
N ASP A 352 -14.82 -30.73 0.87
CA ASP A 352 -13.61 -29.92 0.85
C ASP A 352 -12.52 -30.67 0.09
N ILE A 353 -11.80 -29.97 -0.80
CA ILE A 353 -10.65 -30.54 -1.49
C ILE A 353 -9.65 -30.98 -0.42
N THR A 354 -9.26 -32.26 -0.44
CA THR A 354 -8.23 -32.77 0.47
C THR A 354 -6.96 -31.94 0.25
N LYS A 355 -6.49 -31.23 1.28
CA LYS A 355 -5.25 -30.45 1.21
C LYS A 355 -4.14 -31.36 0.67
N GLY A 356 -3.51 -30.95 -0.43
CA GLY A 356 -2.38 -31.67 -1.00
C GLY A 356 -1.20 -31.73 -0.04
N ALA A 357 -0.23 -32.58 -0.36
CA ALA A 357 1.06 -32.56 0.32
C ALA A 357 1.67 -31.15 0.29
N ILE A 358 2.46 -30.81 1.30
CA ILE A 358 3.10 -29.49 1.44
C ILE A 358 3.96 -29.13 0.21
N LEU A 359 4.50 -30.13 -0.48
CA LEU A 359 5.20 -30.00 -1.75
C LEU A 359 4.65 -31.01 -2.76
N ARG A 360 4.68 -30.66 -4.04
CA ARG A 360 4.38 -31.60 -5.12
C ARG A 360 5.52 -32.62 -5.23
N THR A 361 5.20 -33.90 -5.14
CA THR A 361 6.19 -34.99 -5.15
C THR A 361 6.30 -35.68 -6.52
N ASN A 362 5.32 -35.47 -7.40
CA ASN A 362 5.35 -35.96 -8.79
C ASN A 362 6.08 -34.95 -9.69
N VAL A 363 7.40 -34.97 -9.64
CA VAL A 363 8.30 -34.07 -10.39
C VAL A 363 9.46 -34.85 -10.99
N SER A 364 10.16 -34.27 -11.98
CA SER A 364 11.36 -34.86 -12.57
C SER A 364 12.47 -35.06 -11.52
N ASP A 365 13.41 -35.98 -11.77
CA ASP A 365 14.53 -36.22 -10.85
C ASP A 365 15.40 -34.97 -10.65
N GLU A 366 15.54 -34.14 -11.70
CA GLU A 366 16.24 -32.86 -11.63
C GLU A 366 15.49 -31.85 -10.75
N CYS A 367 14.18 -31.67 -10.96
CA CYS A 367 13.37 -30.79 -10.11
C CYS A 367 13.36 -31.27 -8.65
N LYS A 368 13.30 -32.58 -8.41
CA LYS A 368 13.39 -33.16 -7.08
C LYS A 368 14.70 -32.78 -6.37
N ALA A 369 15.84 -32.90 -7.05
CA ALA A 369 17.12 -32.52 -6.48
C ALA A 369 17.14 -31.02 -6.10
N SER A 370 16.67 -30.16 -7.02
CA SER A 370 16.57 -28.71 -6.80
C SER A 370 15.60 -28.34 -5.66
N MET A 371 14.48 -29.05 -5.53
CA MET A 371 13.51 -28.84 -4.44
C MET A 371 14.04 -29.30 -3.08
N ILE A 372 14.79 -30.40 -3.03
CA ILE A 372 15.47 -30.88 -1.82
C ILE A 372 16.53 -29.88 -1.38
N GLU A 373 17.28 -29.31 -2.33
CA GLU A 373 18.27 -28.27 -2.05
C GLU A 373 17.62 -27.02 -1.45
N LEU A 374 16.47 -26.59 -1.99
CA LEU A 374 15.77 -25.39 -1.54
C LEU A 374 15.04 -25.57 -0.19
N HIS A 375 14.30 -26.67 -0.01
CA HIS A 375 13.41 -26.86 1.15
C HIS A 375 14.00 -27.74 2.25
N GLY A 376 15.09 -28.46 1.96
CA GLY A 376 15.72 -29.44 2.82
C GLY A 376 15.04 -30.82 2.78
N GLN A 377 15.86 -31.85 2.99
CA GLN A 377 15.43 -33.26 2.93
C GLN A 377 14.25 -33.56 3.86
N SER A 378 14.22 -32.97 5.06
CA SER A 378 13.15 -33.23 6.04
C SER A 378 11.77 -32.81 5.56
N LYS A 379 11.67 -31.67 4.86
CA LYS A 379 10.38 -31.20 4.30
C LYS A 379 9.96 -32.07 3.11
N TRP A 380 10.91 -32.50 2.29
CA TRP A 380 10.64 -33.42 1.19
C TRP A 380 10.11 -34.76 1.68
N ASP A 381 10.77 -35.38 2.68
CA ASP A 381 10.35 -36.66 3.24
C ASP A 381 8.96 -36.56 3.89
N LEU A 382 8.65 -35.42 4.54
CA LEU A 382 7.32 -35.15 5.06
C LEU A 382 6.27 -35.05 3.94
N ALA A 383 6.57 -34.35 2.84
CA ALA A 383 5.68 -34.25 1.69
C ALA A 383 5.45 -35.61 1.01
N VAL A 384 6.49 -36.45 0.90
CA VAL A 384 6.37 -37.82 0.39
C VAL A 384 5.49 -38.68 1.29
N LYS A 385 5.66 -38.57 2.62
CA LYS A 385 4.81 -39.27 3.58
C LYS A 385 3.35 -38.80 3.47
N GLN A 386 3.12 -37.49 3.40
CA GLN A 386 1.79 -36.93 3.21
C GLN A 386 1.16 -37.38 1.91
N GLN A 387 1.92 -37.40 0.81
CA GLN A 387 1.41 -37.88 -0.47
C GLN A 387 1.09 -39.38 -0.40
N ALA A 388 1.93 -40.19 0.26
CA ALA A 388 1.67 -41.62 0.46
C ALA A 388 0.43 -41.87 1.33
N ASP A 389 0.22 -41.05 2.37
CA ASP A 389 -0.98 -41.09 3.21
C ASP A 389 -2.24 -40.69 2.41
N ILE A 390 -2.12 -39.67 1.54
CA ILE A 390 -3.18 -39.23 0.62
C ILE A 390 -3.50 -40.33 -0.41
N ASP A 391 -2.49 -40.93 -1.02
CA ASP A 391 -2.63 -41.99 -2.02
C ASP A 391 -3.21 -43.27 -1.38
N ALA A 392 -2.79 -43.61 -0.16
CA ALA A 392 -3.35 -44.70 0.64
C ALA A 392 -4.82 -44.45 1.03
N ALA A 393 -5.23 -43.19 1.16
CA ALA A 393 -6.62 -42.77 1.34
C ALA A 393 -7.42 -42.70 0.02
N GLY A 394 -6.84 -43.05 -1.13
CA GLY A 394 -7.50 -43.04 -2.43
C GLY A 394 -7.10 -41.88 -3.36
N GLY A 395 -6.07 -41.11 -3.03
CA GLY A 395 -5.57 -39.96 -3.78
C GLY A 395 -6.19 -38.63 -3.33
N GLN A 396 -5.85 -37.53 -4.02
CA GLN A 396 -6.60 -36.28 -3.87
C GLN A 396 -8.01 -36.50 -4.40
N HIS A 397 -8.96 -36.74 -3.50
CA HIS A 397 -10.37 -36.80 -3.86
C HIS A 397 -10.77 -35.48 -4.50
N GLN A 398 -11.24 -35.55 -5.76
CA GLN A 398 -11.91 -34.40 -6.38
C GLN A 398 -13.09 -34.02 -5.48
N SER A 399 -13.45 -32.74 -5.48
CA SER A 399 -14.62 -32.27 -4.72
C SER A 399 -15.85 -32.99 -5.27
N GLU A 400 -16.24 -34.09 -4.62
CA GLU A 400 -17.38 -34.91 -4.97
C GLU A 400 -18.62 -34.31 -4.32
N LYS A 401 -19.76 -34.44 -5.01
CA LYS A 401 -21.03 -33.94 -4.48
C LYS A 401 -21.41 -34.81 -3.28
N LEU A 402 -21.40 -34.20 -2.09
CA LEU A 402 -21.76 -34.89 -0.85
C LEU A 402 -23.18 -35.46 -0.97
N THR A 403 -23.33 -36.73 -0.60
CA THR A 403 -24.64 -37.38 -0.48
C THR A 403 -25.49 -36.63 0.57
N ASP A 404 -26.82 -36.78 0.51
CA ASP A 404 -27.70 -36.11 1.47
C ASP A 404 -27.42 -36.53 2.92
N GLU A 405 -26.96 -37.78 3.13
CA GLU A 405 -26.55 -38.30 4.45
C GLU A 405 -25.23 -37.69 4.94
N GLU A 406 -24.21 -37.56 4.09
CA GLU A 406 -22.94 -36.93 4.46
C GLU A 406 -23.09 -35.43 4.72
N ARG A 407 -23.96 -34.75 3.96
CA ARG A 407 -24.33 -33.36 4.24
C ARG A 407 -25.03 -33.22 5.58
N ALA A 408 -25.94 -34.13 5.92
CA ALA A 408 -26.61 -34.12 7.22
C ALA A 408 -25.61 -34.34 8.37
N ALA A 409 -24.68 -35.30 8.23
CA ALA A 409 -23.64 -35.56 9.22
C ALA A 409 -22.64 -34.39 9.38
N ALA A 410 -22.19 -33.79 8.28
CA ALA A 410 -21.32 -32.61 8.31
C ALA A 410 -22.02 -31.38 8.90
N HIS A 411 -23.32 -31.22 8.64
CA HIS A 411 -24.14 -30.17 9.22
C HIS A 411 -24.31 -30.36 10.73
N GLU A 412 -24.57 -31.59 11.19
CA GLU A 412 -24.66 -31.92 12.60
C GLU A 412 -23.32 -31.73 13.34
N ALA A 413 -22.20 -32.08 12.69
CA ALA A 413 -20.86 -31.80 13.21
C ALA A 413 -20.58 -30.30 13.34
N LYS A 414 -20.99 -29.48 12.35
CA LYS A 414 -20.88 -28.01 12.44
C LYS A 414 -21.76 -27.42 13.54
N ILE A 415 -22.98 -27.93 13.74
CA ILE A 415 -23.85 -27.53 14.85
C ILE A 415 -23.19 -27.83 16.20
N ALA A 416 -22.61 -29.03 16.35
CA ALA A 416 -21.96 -29.44 17.59
C ALA A 416 -20.67 -28.66 17.88
N ALA A 417 -19.97 -28.20 16.84
CA ALA A 417 -18.73 -27.41 16.96
C ALA A 417 -18.96 -25.90 17.02
N ALA A 418 -20.20 -25.43 16.84
CA ALA A 418 -20.53 -24.01 16.82
C ALA A 418 -20.28 -23.35 18.18
N ALA A 419 -19.72 -22.14 18.16
CA ALA A 419 -19.47 -21.38 19.38
C ALA A 419 -20.78 -20.81 19.97
N PRO A 420 -20.84 -20.61 21.30
CA PRO A 420 -21.99 -20.00 21.96
C PRO A 420 -22.33 -18.58 21.47
N ILE A 421 -21.31 -17.79 21.10
CA ILE A 421 -21.47 -16.42 20.62
C ILE A 421 -20.94 -16.32 19.19
N GLY A 422 -21.73 -15.75 18.28
CA GLY A 422 -21.34 -15.57 16.89
C GLY A 422 -20.26 -14.50 16.74
N THR A 423 -19.27 -14.75 15.88
CA THR A 423 -18.18 -13.79 15.56
C THR A 423 -18.71 -12.41 15.16
N GLY A 424 -19.76 -12.35 14.34
CA GLY A 424 -20.39 -11.09 13.93
C GLY A 424 -20.95 -10.28 15.09
N ILE A 425 -21.66 -10.94 16.02
CA ILE A 425 -22.25 -10.30 17.21
C ILE A 425 -21.15 -9.91 18.20
N GLY A 426 -20.17 -10.78 18.43
CA GLY A 426 -19.01 -10.49 19.27
C GLY A 426 -18.24 -9.26 18.79
N PHE A 427 -18.01 -9.14 17.47
CA PHE A 427 -17.35 -7.98 16.88
C PHE A 427 -18.20 -6.70 17.02
N PHE A 428 -19.50 -6.78 16.73
CA PHE A 428 -20.43 -5.66 16.91
C PHE A 428 -20.44 -5.15 18.35
N VAL A 429 -20.55 -6.04 19.33
CA VAL A 429 -20.58 -5.69 20.75
C VAL A 429 -19.26 -5.03 21.18
N THR A 430 -18.14 -5.61 20.75
CA THR A 430 -16.80 -5.08 21.05
C THR A 430 -16.64 -3.65 20.52
N LEU A 431 -17.02 -3.42 19.26
CA LEU A 431 -16.92 -2.10 18.65
C LEU A 431 -17.80 -1.07 19.36
N MET A 432 -19.07 -1.40 19.65
CA MET A 432 -19.98 -0.50 20.36
C MET A 432 -19.55 -0.25 21.81
N ALA A 433 -18.98 -1.25 22.50
CA ALA A 433 -18.44 -1.10 23.85
C ALA A 433 -17.29 -0.09 23.88
N ILE A 434 -16.38 -0.16 22.90
CA ILE A 434 -15.29 0.80 22.75
C ILE A 434 -15.85 2.21 22.51
N VAL A 435 -16.85 2.38 21.64
CA VAL A 435 -17.47 3.70 21.38
C VAL A 435 -18.06 4.31 22.66
N LEU A 436 -18.77 3.53 23.46
CA LEU A 436 -19.34 3.99 24.74
C LEU A 436 -18.24 4.35 25.76
N ALA A 437 -17.19 3.55 25.84
CA ALA A 437 -16.05 3.80 26.73
C ALA A 437 -15.30 5.08 26.36
N PHE A 438 -15.00 5.27 25.06
CA PHE A 438 -14.33 6.46 24.55
C PHE A 438 -15.14 7.73 24.83
N SER A 439 -16.46 7.68 24.60
CA SER A 439 -17.34 8.82 24.86
C SER A 439 -17.29 9.28 26.31
N ARG A 440 -17.30 8.34 27.26
CA ARG A 440 -17.16 8.63 28.70
C ARG A 440 -15.82 9.27 29.03
N GLY A 441 -14.75 8.85 28.36
CA GLY A 441 -13.41 9.41 28.53
C GLY A 441 -13.22 10.79 27.90
N ILE A 442 -13.94 11.10 26.82
CA ILE A 442 -13.84 12.37 26.07
C ILE A 442 -14.70 13.48 26.70
N SER A 443 -15.91 13.17 27.16
CA SER A 443 -16.78 14.13 27.86
C SER A 443 -17.26 13.53 29.19
N PRO A 444 -16.43 13.60 30.24
CA PRO A 444 -16.78 13.06 31.54
C PRO A 444 -17.93 13.81 32.22
N SER A 445 -18.20 15.07 31.84
CA SER A 445 -19.27 15.88 32.42
C SER A 445 -20.66 15.53 31.91
N SER A 446 -20.74 14.87 30.74
CA SER A 446 -22.01 14.45 30.14
C SER A 446 -22.75 13.42 31.01
N SER A 447 -24.08 13.45 30.96
CA SER A 447 -24.89 12.53 31.78
C SER A 447 -24.59 11.07 31.42
N PRO A 448 -24.24 10.19 32.39
CA PRO A 448 -23.86 8.81 32.08
C PRO A 448 -25.05 7.89 31.77
N ARG A 449 -26.29 8.33 32.07
CA ARG A 449 -27.49 7.49 31.95
C ARG A 449 -27.68 6.87 30.55
N PRO A 450 -27.57 7.61 29.43
CA PRO A 450 -27.71 7.03 28.10
C PRO A 450 -26.60 6.02 27.79
N MET A 451 -25.37 6.27 28.25
CA MET A 451 -24.23 5.35 28.04
C MET A 451 -24.42 4.05 28.81
N ILE A 452 -24.94 4.11 30.04
CA ILE A 452 -25.26 2.92 30.85
C ILE A 452 -26.38 2.11 30.19
N ILE A 453 -27.42 2.76 29.66
CA ILE A 453 -28.49 2.07 28.91
C ILE A 453 -27.91 1.35 27.69
N GLY A 454 -26.99 1.99 26.96
CA GLY A 454 -26.28 1.36 25.85
C GLY A 454 -25.44 0.15 26.27
N ALA A 455 -24.65 0.29 27.35
CA ALA A 455 -23.83 -0.80 27.88
C ALA A 455 -24.67 -1.98 28.38
N LEU A 456 -25.81 -1.71 29.01
CA LEU A 456 -26.75 -2.73 29.44
C LEU A 456 -27.37 -3.45 28.23
N GLY A 457 -27.65 -2.71 27.15
CA GLY A 457 -28.03 -3.27 25.86
C GLY A 457 -26.98 -4.24 25.30
N LEU A 458 -25.69 -3.91 25.37
CA LEU A 458 -24.60 -4.80 24.91
C LEU A 458 -24.55 -6.11 25.68
N VAL A 459 -24.67 -6.04 27.01
CA VAL A 459 -24.73 -7.25 27.85
C VAL A 459 -25.96 -8.09 27.52
N LEU A 460 -27.10 -7.44 27.28
CA LEU A 460 -28.33 -8.11 26.88
C LEU A 460 -28.21 -8.80 25.52
N ILE A 461 -27.49 -8.20 24.54
CA ILE A 461 -27.18 -8.83 23.25
C ILE A 461 -26.37 -10.11 23.47
N LEU A 462 -25.27 -10.05 24.24
CA LEU A 462 -24.43 -11.23 24.49
C LEU A 462 -25.19 -12.34 25.22
N LEU A 463 -26.08 -11.98 26.16
CA LEU A 463 -26.91 -12.94 26.88
C LEU A 463 -27.96 -13.60 25.96
N ILE A 464 -28.60 -12.82 25.09
CA ILE A 464 -29.58 -13.34 24.14
C ILE A 464 -28.87 -14.25 23.12
N ASP A 465 -27.70 -13.85 22.63
CA ASP A 465 -26.92 -14.68 21.71
C ASP A 465 -26.54 -16.02 22.35
N ALA A 466 -25.97 -15.98 23.56
CA ALA A 466 -25.53 -17.18 24.27
C ALA A 466 -26.67 -18.12 24.72
N LEU A 467 -27.90 -17.62 24.92
CA LEU A 467 -28.99 -18.40 25.52
C LEU A 467 -30.15 -18.71 24.57
N LEU A 468 -30.41 -17.85 23.58
CA LEU A 468 -31.62 -17.89 22.74
C LEU A 468 -31.29 -18.02 21.25
N VAL A 469 -30.09 -17.63 20.81
CA VAL A 469 -29.65 -17.81 19.42
C VAL A 469 -28.95 -19.16 19.32
N SER A 470 -29.55 -20.06 18.55
CA SER A 470 -28.94 -21.34 18.22
C SER A 470 -28.28 -21.27 16.84
N PRO A 471 -27.32 -22.16 16.52
CA PRO A 471 -26.69 -22.20 15.20
C PRO A 471 -27.66 -22.43 14.03
N VAL A 472 -28.89 -22.90 14.31
CA VAL A 472 -29.94 -23.11 13.32
C VAL A 472 -30.98 -21.98 13.27
N THR A 473 -30.84 -20.96 14.11
CA THR A 473 -31.74 -19.80 14.12
C THR A 473 -31.52 -18.97 12.85
N THR A 474 -32.60 -18.66 12.12
CA THR A 474 -32.48 -17.88 10.88
C THR A 474 -31.99 -16.46 11.17
N PRO A 475 -31.22 -15.83 10.27
CA PRO A 475 -30.76 -14.45 10.44
C PRO A 475 -31.90 -13.46 10.75
N GLY A 476 -33.08 -13.64 10.14
CA GLY A 476 -34.26 -12.82 10.43
C GLY A 476 -34.77 -12.97 11.87
N VAL A 477 -34.81 -14.20 12.40
CA VAL A 477 -35.20 -14.44 13.80
C VAL A 477 -34.15 -13.90 14.77
N THR A 478 -32.86 -14.06 14.46
CA THR A 478 -31.77 -13.49 15.27
C THR A 478 -31.89 -11.97 15.36
N VAL A 479 -32.13 -11.27 14.24
CA VAL A 479 -32.35 -9.82 14.21
C VAL A 479 -33.55 -9.41 15.07
N LEU A 480 -34.65 -10.18 15.04
CA LEU A 480 -35.83 -9.89 15.86
C LEU A 480 -35.54 -10.08 17.37
N LEU A 481 -34.82 -11.14 17.75
CA LEU A 481 -34.47 -11.42 19.15
C LEU A 481 -33.58 -10.32 19.73
N ILE A 482 -32.63 -9.80 18.95
CA ILE A 482 -31.69 -8.76 19.42
C ILE A 482 -32.19 -7.32 19.17
N ALA A 483 -33.35 -7.13 18.55
CA ALA A 483 -33.83 -5.81 18.12
C ALA A 483 -33.95 -4.80 19.27
N ILE A 484 -34.61 -5.18 20.38
CA ILE A 484 -34.79 -4.31 21.56
C ILE A 484 -33.43 -3.95 22.19
N PRO A 485 -32.55 -4.92 22.53
CA PRO A 485 -31.19 -4.62 22.98
C PRO A 485 -30.43 -3.70 22.03
N THR A 486 -30.53 -3.94 20.72
CA THR A 486 -29.86 -3.13 19.69
C THR A 486 -30.36 -1.70 19.70
N VAL A 487 -31.66 -1.45 19.88
CA VAL A 487 -32.20 -0.10 20.03
C VAL A 487 -31.65 0.59 21.28
N MET A 488 -31.49 -0.13 22.40
CA MET A 488 -30.86 0.42 23.62
C MET A 488 -29.39 0.81 23.35
N VAL A 489 -28.64 -0.05 22.66
CA VAL A 489 -27.27 0.23 22.22
C VAL A 489 -27.22 1.47 21.34
N LEU A 490 -28.06 1.54 20.30
CA LEU A 490 -28.13 2.67 19.39
C LEU A 490 -28.51 3.98 20.09
N PHE A 491 -29.39 3.92 21.10
CA PHE A 491 -29.71 5.08 21.93
C PHE A 491 -28.49 5.57 22.71
N GLY A 492 -27.73 4.66 23.33
CA GLY A 492 -26.49 4.98 24.02
C GLY A 492 -25.42 5.52 23.07
N CYS A 493 -25.22 4.87 21.92
CA CYS A 493 -24.26 5.28 20.90
C CYS A 493 -24.61 6.64 20.28
N ARG A 494 -25.91 6.96 20.10
CA ARG A 494 -26.35 8.28 19.64
C ARG A 494 -25.96 9.37 20.64
N ALA A 495 -26.23 9.16 21.92
CA ALA A 495 -25.85 10.11 22.97
C ALA A 495 -24.32 10.24 23.04
N ALA A 496 -23.61 9.11 22.93
CA ALA A 496 -22.15 9.07 22.92
C ALA A 496 -21.55 9.84 21.74
N ALA A 497 -22.11 9.70 20.54
CA ALA A 497 -21.70 10.42 19.35
C ALA A 497 -21.90 11.94 19.48
N ILE A 498 -23.03 12.37 20.07
CA ILE A 498 -23.29 13.80 20.31
C ILE A 498 -22.27 14.36 21.31
N ALA A 499 -21.99 13.64 22.40
CA ALA A 499 -21.01 14.06 23.40
C ALA A 499 -19.59 14.14 22.81
N MET A 500 -19.18 13.16 22.02
CA MET A 500 -17.88 13.16 21.34
C MET A 500 -17.76 14.27 20.29
N ALA A 501 -18.84 14.60 19.57
CA ALA A 501 -18.86 15.64 18.55
C ALA A 501 -18.66 17.07 19.11
N GLN A 502 -18.80 17.26 20.43
CA GLN A 502 -18.48 18.52 21.11
C GLN A 502 -16.97 18.75 21.23
N ASN A 503 -16.16 17.68 21.14
CA ASN A 503 -14.71 17.78 21.21
C ASN A 503 -14.13 18.06 19.81
N ASP A 504 -13.43 19.19 19.66
CA ASP A 504 -12.81 19.62 18.40
C ASP A 504 -11.86 18.56 17.83
N LEU A 505 -11.08 17.88 18.68
CA LEU A 505 -10.17 16.81 18.24
C LEU A 505 -10.94 15.72 17.52
N VAL A 506 -12.01 15.23 18.15
CA VAL A 506 -12.79 14.12 17.60
C VAL A 506 -13.52 14.57 16.35
N LYS A 507 -14.12 15.76 16.37
CA LYS A 507 -14.83 16.32 15.22
C LYS A 507 -13.97 16.45 13.97
N VAL A 508 -12.69 16.81 14.13
CA VAL A 508 -11.77 17.09 13.01
C VAL A 508 -10.98 15.85 12.58
N VAL A 509 -10.50 15.04 13.54
CA VAL A 509 -9.56 13.93 13.28
C VAL A 509 -10.27 12.62 12.97
N PHE A 510 -11.39 12.37 13.63
CA PHE A 510 -12.08 11.08 13.53
C PHE A 510 -12.63 10.79 12.13
N PRO A 511 -13.26 11.73 11.40
CA PRO A 511 -13.83 11.39 10.09
C PRO A 511 -12.80 10.97 9.04
N PRO A 512 -11.65 11.67 8.84
CA PRO A 512 -10.59 11.19 7.96
C PRO A 512 -9.98 9.86 8.43
N LEU A 513 -9.81 9.67 9.74
CA LEU A 513 -9.31 8.42 10.30
C LEU A 513 -10.23 7.24 9.98
N VAL A 514 -11.55 7.40 10.19
CA VAL A 514 -12.55 6.36 9.84
C VAL A 514 -12.50 6.04 8.36
N LEU A 515 -12.32 7.04 7.50
CA LEU A 515 -12.19 6.82 6.06
C LEU A 515 -10.92 6.02 5.73
N ILE A 516 -9.77 6.39 6.30
CA ILE A 516 -8.50 5.66 6.11
C ILE A 516 -8.64 4.22 6.63
N VAL A 517 -9.22 4.01 7.81
CA VAL A 517 -9.44 2.68 8.39
C VAL A 517 -10.44 1.86 7.57
N ALA A 518 -11.50 2.47 7.02
CA ALA A 518 -12.43 1.76 6.16
C ALA A 518 -11.76 1.29 4.87
N VAL A 519 -10.97 2.16 4.24
CA VAL A 519 -10.25 1.85 3.00
C VAL A 519 -9.15 0.83 3.26
N LEU A 520 -8.23 1.10 4.18
CA LEU A 520 -7.17 0.17 4.54
C LEU A 520 -7.74 -1.13 5.09
N GLY A 521 -8.70 -1.09 6.01
CA GLY A 521 -9.34 -2.30 6.55
C GLY A 521 -9.95 -3.20 5.48
N SER A 522 -10.57 -2.62 4.45
CA SER A 522 -11.10 -3.41 3.32
C SER A 522 -10.02 -4.07 2.46
N ILE A 523 -8.84 -3.43 2.34
CA ILE A 523 -7.69 -3.98 1.60
C ILE A 523 -6.93 -5.01 2.45
N LEU A 524 -6.58 -4.64 3.68
CA LEU A 524 -5.80 -5.46 4.61
C LEU A 524 -6.59 -6.70 5.04
N GLY A 525 -7.92 -6.60 5.16
CA GLY A 525 -8.81 -7.72 5.48
C GLY A 525 -9.18 -8.59 4.28
N GLY A 526 -8.61 -8.33 3.08
CA GLY A 526 -8.89 -9.12 1.87
C GLY A 526 -10.33 -9.03 1.38
N ILE A 527 -11.11 -8.05 1.84
CA ILE A 527 -12.54 -7.89 1.50
C ILE A 527 -12.67 -7.38 0.07
N THR A 528 -11.84 -6.40 -0.31
CA THR A 528 -11.85 -5.82 -1.66
C THR A 528 -10.44 -5.54 -2.18
N ASN A 529 -10.31 -5.54 -3.51
CA ASN A 529 -9.09 -5.09 -4.17
C ASN A 529 -8.85 -3.57 -3.95
N PRO A 530 -7.62 -3.07 -4.14
CA PRO A 530 -7.29 -1.66 -3.96
C PRO A 530 -8.20 -0.68 -4.71
N THR A 531 -8.69 -1.06 -5.89
CA THR A 531 -9.49 -0.18 -6.76
C THR A 531 -10.90 0.11 -6.20
N PRO A 532 -11.74 -0.90 -5.86
CA PRO A 532 -12.98 -0.66 -5.13
C PRO A 532 -12.78 0.05 -3.79
N ALA A 533 -11.73 -0.30 -3.04
CA ALA A 533 -11.40 0.34 -1.77
C ALA A 533 -11.07 1.84 -1.96
N ALA A 534 -10.28 2.18 -2.98
CA ALA A 534 -9.96 3.57 -3.32
C ALA A 534 -11.21 4.35 -3.76
N ALA A 535 -12.14 3.72 -4.50
CA ALA A 535 -13.40 4.35 -4.87
C ALA A 535 -14.29 4.66 -3.66
N LEU A 536 -14.35 3.76 -2.67
CA LEU A 536 -15.00 4.00 -1.38
C LEU A 536 -14.33 5.18 -0.63
N GLY A 537 -13.00 5.24 -0.66
CA GLY A 537 -12.21 6.36 -0.14
C GLY A 537 -12.57 7.70 -0.80
N ALA A 538 -12.53 7.76 -2.13
CA ALA A 538 -12.87 8.95 -2.90
C ALA A 538 -14.32 9.41 -2.66
N GLY A 539 -15.28 8.47 -2.67
CA GLY A 539 -16.68 8.75 -2.37
C GLY A 539 -16.87 9.29 -0.96
N GLY A 540 -16.22 8.67 0.03
CA GLY A 540 -16.24 9.12 1.42
C GLY A 540 -15.60 10.50 1.61
N ALA A 541 -14.50 10.81 0.92
CA ALA A 541 -13.88 12.14 0.96
C ALA A 541 -14.78 13.21 0.32
N ILE A 542 -15.46 12.90 -0.78
CA ILE A 542 -16.46 13.78 -1.41
C ILE A 542 -17.61 14.07 -0.44
N MET A 543 -18.14 13.03 0.21
CA MET A 543 -19.20 13.19 1.21
C MET A 543 -18.73 14.01 2.41
N LEU A 544 -17.53 13.73 2.95
CA LEU A 544 -16.96 14.45 4.08
C LEU A 544 -16.72 15.94 3.75
N ALA A 545 -16.16 16.22 2.57
CA ALA A 545 -15.97 17.58 2.09
C ALA A 545 -17.30 18.32 1.91
N ALA A 546 -18.33 17.65 1.38
CA ALA A 546 -19.67 18.22 1.22
C ALA A 546 -20.33 18.49 2.59
N PHE A 547 -20.22 17.56 3.54
CA PHE A 547 -20.72 17.73 4.91
C PHE A 547 -20.11 18.96 5.58
N ARG A 548 -18.78 19.09 5.51
CA ARG A 548 -18.09 20.27 6.01
C ARG A 548 -18.57 21.55 5.33
N LYS A 549 -18.65 21.54 3.99
CA LYS A 549 -19.03 22.73 3.24
C LYS A 549 -20.45 23.20 3.56
N LEU A 550 -21.38 22.28 3.77
CA LEU A 550 -22.74 22.59 4.23
C LEU A 550 -22.72 23.23 5.62
N HIS A 551 -21.88 22.74 6.54
CA HIS A 551 -21.72 23.33 7.86
C HIS A 551 -21.15 24.77 7.77
N ASP A 552 -20.15 25.01 6.93
CA ASP A 552 -19.60 26.35 6.67
C ASP A 552 -20.67 27.31 6.10
N GLU A 553 -21.61 26.80 5.30
CA GLU A 553 -22.75 27.54 4.74
C GLU A 553 -23.97 27.63 5.68
N GLN A 554 -23.85 27.17 6.93
CA GLN A 554 -24.94 27.09 7.93
C GLN A 554 -26.16 26.30 7.43
N ARG A 555 -25.94 25.31 6.56
CA ARG A 555 -26.96 24.41 6.01
C ARG A 555 -26.92 23.06 6.71
N SER A 556 -28.04 22.35 6.65
CA SER A 556 -28.16 21.02 7.24
C SER A 556 -27.37 19.98 6.45
N GLY A 557 -26.38 19.36 7.08
CA GLY A 557 -25.65 18.19 6.55
C GLY A 557 -26.41 16.86 6.66
N ARG A 558 -27.70 16.88 7.01
CA ARG A 558 -28.49 15.68 7.32
C ARG A 558 -28.56 14.68 6.17
N VAL A 559 -28.64 15.16 4.92
CA VAL A 559 -28.65 14.29 3.73
C VAL A 559 -27.36 13.47 3.67
N ILE A 560 -26.20 14.11 3.83
CA ILE A 560 -24.91 13.44 3.79
C ILE A 560 -24.79 12.41 4.92
N LEU A 561 -25.16 12.78 6.15
CA LEU A 561 -25.12 11.87 7.30
C LEU A 561 -26.03 10.65 7.10
N MET A 562 -27.25 10.85 6.58
CA MET A 562 -28.16 9.74 6.30
C MET A 562 -27.65 8.85 5.18
N SER A 563 -26.97 9.40 4.18
CA SER A 563 -26.38 8.61 3.10
C SER A 563 -25.18 7.81 3.58
N THR A 564 -24.32 8.36 4.45
CA THR A 564 -23.25 7.59 5.11
C THR A 564 -23.84 6.47 5.95
N PHE A 565 -24.91 6.76 6.70
CA PHE A 565 -25.61 5.75 7.48
C PHE A 565 -26.26 4.65 6.61
N ALA A 566 -26.80 5.03 5.44
CA ALA A 566 -27.34 4.07 4.47
C ALA A 566 -26.26 3.13 3.91
N ILE A 567 -25.04 3.61 3.68
CA ILE A 567 -23.89 2.76 3.30
C ILE A 567 -23.61 1.74 4.40
N VAL A 568 -23.56 2.16 5.66
CA VAL A 568 -23.33 1.26 6.80
C VAL A 568 -24.43 0.20 6.89
N ILE A 569 -25.71 0.58 6.73
CA ILE A 569 -26.82 -0.39 6.71
C ILE A 569 -26.66 -1.37 5.55
N CYS A 570 -26.35 -0.88 4.35
CA CYS A 570 -26.17 -1.72 3.17
C CYS A 570 -25.05 -2.75 3.39
N LEU A 571 -23.91 -2.33 3.94
CA LEU A 571 -22.81 -3.23 4.30
C LEU A 571 -23.21 -4.25 5.37
N LEU A 572 -23.89 -3.83 6.43
CA LEU A 572 -24.35 -4.74 7.48
C LEU A 572 -25.32 -5.80 6.93
N ILE A 573 -26.25 -5.40 6.06
CA ILE A 573 -27.16 -6.36 5.44
C ILE A 573 -26.39 -7.31 4.51
N GLY A 574 -25.47 -6.80 3.69
CA GLY A 574 -24.67 -7.62 2.77
C GLY A 574 -23.75 -8.63 3.46
N VAL A 575 -23.31 -8.35 4.69
CA VAL A 575 -22.50 -9.29 5.49
C VAL A 575 -23.35 -10.36 6.18
N ASN A 576 -24.58 -10.03 6.58
CA ASN A 576 -25.42 -10.94 7.39
C ASN A 576 -26.47 -11.72 6.59
N PHE A 577 -26.82 -11.29 5.37
CA PHE A 577 -27.86 -11.90 4.55
C PHE A 577 -27.33 -12.26 3.16
N ASP A 578 -27.80 -13.37 2.60
CA ASP A 578 -27.50 -13.74 1.21
C ASP A 578 -28.36 -12.91 0.26
N LEU A 579 -27.70 -11.99 -0.48
CA LEU A 579 -28.35 -11.07 -1.41
C LEU A 579 -28.51 -11.64 -2.83
N ARG A 580 -28.15 -12.91 -3.06
CA ARG A 580 -28.26 -13.54 -4.38
C ARG A 580 -29.73 -13.88 -4.69
N VAL A 581 -30.32 -13.15 -5.64
CA VAL A 581 -31.75 -13.28 -5.98
C VAL A 581 -32.02 -14.31 -7.09
N ASN A 582 -30.99 -14.77 -7.81
CA ASN A 582 -31.12 -15.72 -8.92
C ASN A 582 -31.08 -17.20 -8.49
N GLN A 583 -31.59 -17.52 -7.29
CA GLN A 583 -31.66 -18.89 -6.78
C GLN A 583 -33.07 -19.47 -6.95
N GLU A 584 -33.18 -20.80 -7.06
CA GLU A 584 -34.48 -21.49 -7.24
C GLU A 584 -35.43 -21.30 -6.04
N LEU A 585 -34.89 -21.08 -4.83
CA LEU A 585 -35.64 -20.76 -3.62
C LEU A 585 -35.01 -19.56 -2.92
N VAL A 586 -35.65 -18.38 -3.02
CA VAL A 586 -35.28 -17.20 -2.23
C VAL A 586 -36.21 -17.12 -1.02
N THR A 587 -35.65 -17.17 0.19
CA THR A 587 -36.43 -17.01 1.43
C THR A 587 -37.00 -15.59 1.52
N PHE A 588 -38.16 -15.43 2.16
CA PHE A 588 -38.77 -14.11 2.36
C PHE A 588 -37.82 -13.13 3.08
N GLU A 589 -37.04 -13.63 4.05
CA GLU A 589 -36.03 -12.86 4.78
C GLU A 589 -34.96 -12.28 3.85
N ASN A 590 -34.38 -13.11 2.97
CA ASN A 590 -33.35 -12.69 2.01
C ASN A 590 -33.93 -11.72 0.95
N GLY A 591 -35.18 -11.93 0.52
CA GLY A 591 -35.87 -11.01 -0.38
C GLY A 591 -36.11 -9.64 0.25
N LEU A 592 -36.51 -9.58 1.52
CA LEU A 592 -36.68 -8.32 2.25
C LEU A 592 -35.33 -7.65 2.53
N ALA A 593 -34.31 -8.42 2.91
CA ALA A 593 -32.95 -7.92 3.10
C ALA A 593 -32.40 -7.29 1.80
N PHE A 594 -32.58 -7.96 0.67
CA PHE A 594 -32.22 -7.41 -0.65
C PHE A 594 -32.97 -6.11 -0.95
N LEU A 595 -34.27 -6.04 -0.70
CA LEU A 595 -35.04 -4.81 -0.92
C LEU A 595 -34.50 -3.64 -0.07
N ILE A 596 -34.22 -3.86 1.22
CA ILE A 596 -33.68 -2.83 2.12
C ILE A 596 -32.25 -2.43 1.69
N ALA A 597 -31.40 -3.41 1.36
CA ALA A 597 -30.05 -3.14 0.84
C ALA A 597 -30.09 -2.33 -0.45
N TYR A 598 -31.00 -2.67 -1.37
CA TYR A 598 -31.18 -1.95 -2.63
C TYR A 598 -31.70 -0.51 -2.41
N LEU A 599 -32.68 -0.30 -1.54
CA LEU A 599 -33.19 1.04 -1.20
C LEU A 599 -32.12 1.91 -0.53
N THR A 600 -31.36 1.34 0.42
CA THR A 600 -30.27 2.05 1.09
C THR A 600 -29.12 2.35 0.13
N TYR A 601 -28.79 1.44 -0.78
CA TYR A 601 -27.85 1.68 -1.87
C TYR A 601 -28.29 2.85 -2.78
N LEU A 602 -29.55 2.87 -3.22
CA LEU A 602 -30.08 3.98 -4.03
C LEU A 602 -30.01 5.32 -3.28
N TYR A 603 -30.32 5.32 -1.98
CA TYR A 603 -30.22 6.52 -1.15
C TYR A 603 -28.76 6.98 -0.94
N ALA A 604 -27.82 6.03 -0.82
CA ALA A 604 -26.39 6.33 -0.76
C ALA A 604 -25.91 6.97 -2.07
N MET A 605 -26.31 6.42 -3.22
CA MET A 605 -25.99 6.98 -4.54
C MET A 605 -26.58 8.37 -4.75
N PHE A 606 -27.82 8.59 -4.32
CA PHE A 606 -28.43 9.92 -4.29
C PHE A 606 -27.61 10.89 -3.43
N GLY A 607 -27.18 10.45 -2.24
CA GLY A 607 -26.32 11.22 -1.34
C GLY A 607 -24.99 11.63 -1.95
N LEU A 608 -24.34 10.70 -2.64
CA LEU A 608 -23.09 10.97 -3.36
C LEU A 608 -23.32 11.96 -4.50
N GLY A 609 -24.39 11.81 -5.28
CA GLY A 609 -24.78 12.79 -6.30
C GLY A 609 -25.06 14.18 -5.73
N TYR A 610 -25.75 14.24 -4.58
CA TYR A 610 -25.99 15.48 -3.85
C TYR A 610 -24.68 16.10 -3.33
N ALA A 611 -23.76 15.29 -2.81
CA ALA A 611 -22.43 15.74 -2.37
C ALA A 611 -21.64 16.37 -3.53
N CYS A 612 -21.62 15.70 -4.69
CA CYS A 612 -21.02 16.24 -5.91
C CYS A 612 -21.65 17.58 -6.32
N TRP A 613 -22.98 17.69 -6.27
CA TRP A 613 -23.68 18.94 -6.59
C TRP A 613 -23.33 20.07 -5.60
N VAL A 614 -23.26 19.79 -4.29
CA VAL A 614 -22.84 20.75 -3.26
C VAL A 614 -21.42 21.23 -3.52
N LEU A 615 -20.48 20.31 -3.79
CA LEU A 615 -19.09 20.66 -4.07
C LEU A 615 -18.90 21.40 -5.40
N TYR A 616 -19.72 21.09 -6.40
CA TYR A 616 -19.74 21.80 -7.68
C TYR A 616 -20.24 23.23 -7.50
N ARG A 617 -21.40 23.41 -6.85
CA ARG A 617 -21.99 24.72 -6.54
C ARG A 617 -21.02 25.60 -5.75
N SER A 618 -20.29 24.99 -4.82
CA SER A 618 -19.34 25.69 -3.97
C SER A 618 -17.94 25.88 -4.58
N ARG A 619 -17.76 25.53 -5.87
CA ARG A 619 -16.51 25.66 -6.64
C ARG A 619 -15.32 24.87 -6.08
N VAL A 620 -15.58 23.84 -5.26
CA VAL A 620 -14.55 22.94 -4.73
C VAL A 620 -14.31 21.77 -5.69
N LEU A 621 -15.35 21.25 -6.34
CA LEU A 621 -15.21 20.08 -7.22
C LEU A 621 -14.38 20.37 -8.49
N THR A 622 -14.54 21.56 -9.08
CA THR A 622 -13.79 21.95 -10.30
C THR A 622 -12.27 21.90 -10.13
N PRO A 623 -11.65 22.54 -9.10
CA PRO A 623 -10.23 22.41 -8.87
C PRO A 623 -9.83 20.98 -8.50
N VAL A 624 -10.66 20.26 -7.73
CA VAL A 624 -10.39 18.86 -7.38
C VAL A 624 -10.25 17.99 -8.62
N VAL A 625 -11.22 18.04 -9.54
CA VAL A 625 -11.20 17.27 -10.79
C VAL A 625 -10.02 17.69 -11.68
N ARG A 626 -9.75 19.00 -11.78
CA ARG A 626 -8.64 19.52 -12.60
C ARG A 626 -7.28 19.05 -12.10
N GLU A 627 -7.01 19.18 -10.80
CA GLU A 627 -5.74 18.74 -10.23
C GLU A 627 -5.61 17.21 -10.28
N THR A 628 -6.71 16.47 -10.03
CA THR A 628 -6.73 15.01 -10.17
C THR A 628 -6.39 14.60 -11.61
N ALA A 629 -7.02 15.24 -12.61
CA ALA A 629 -6.74 14.99 -14.02
C ALA A 629 -5.29 15.34 -14.40
N LYS A 630 -4.75 16.43 -13.86
CA LYS A 630 -3.36 16.85 -14.11
C LYS A 630 -2.35 15.85 -13.55
N VAL A 631 -2.50 15.44 -12.29
CA VAL A 631 -1.62 14.45 -11.65
C VAL A 631 -1.71 13.10 -12.36
N THR A 632 -2.93 12.65 -12.66
CA THR A 632 -3.16 11.40 -13.41
C THR A 632 -2.54 11.46 -14.80
N SER A 633 -2.78 12.54 -15.56
CA SER A 633 -2.23 12.71 -16.90
C SER A 633 -0.69 12.73 -16.89
N MET A 634 -0.08 13.32 -15.85
CA MET A 634 1.37 13.28 -15.65
C MET A 634 1.85 11.83 -15.47
N VAL A 635 1.24 11.04 -14.58
CA VAL A 635 1.61 9.63 -14.35
C VAL A 635 1.47 8.81 -15.64
N PHE A 636 0.36 8.93 -16.36
CA PHE A 636 0.13 8.20 -17.62
C PHE A 636 1.11 8.62 -18.73
N SER A 637 1.43 9.91 -18.83
CA SER A 637 2.39 10.39 -19.83
C SER A 637 3.81 9.90 -19.52
N ILE A 638 4.19 9.84 -18.24
CA ILE A 638 5.46 9.25 -17.79
C ILE A 638 5.50 7.74 -18.12
N LEU A 639 4.41 7.02 -17.84
CA LEU A 639 4.29 5.60 -18.20
C LEU A 639 4.52 5.38 -19.70
N ILE A 640 3.87 6.17 -20.57
CA ILE A 640 4.03 6.06 -22.03
C ILE A 640 5.47 6.40 -22.45
N GLY A 641 6.01 7.54 -21.98
CA GLY A 641 7.36 7.99 -22.33
C GLY A 641 8.44 7.00 -21.87
N SER A 642 8.28 6.43 -20.67
CA SER A 642 9.20 5.42 -20.13
C SER A 642 9.18 4.11 -20.94
N GLN A 643 8.05 3.70 -21.53
CA GLN A 643 8.02 2.50 -22.38
C GLN A 643 8.87 2.68 -23.64
N ILE A 644 8.84 3.86 -24.26
CA ILE A 644 9.68 4.18 -25.43
C ILE A 644 11.15 4.09 -25.04
N LEU A 645 11.53 4.74 -23.94
CA LEU A 645 12.91 4.72 -23.45
C LEU A 645 13.37 3.30 -23.11
N ASN A 646 12.54 2.52 -22.41
CA ASN A 646 12.85 1.15 -22.00
C ASN A 646 13.06 0.24 -23.22
N LEU A 647 12.21 0.36 -24.25
CA LEU A 647 12.38 -0.42 -25.48
C LEU A 647 13.64 -0.03 -26.26
N VAL A 648 14.05 1.23 -26.22
CA VAL A 648 15.34 1.64 -26.79
C VAL A 648 16.49 0.95 -26.05
N VAL A 649 16.48 0.92 -24.72
CA VAL A 649 17.50 0.20 -23.91
C VAL A 649 17.56 -1.28 -24.27
N ILE A 650 16.40 -1.94 -24.40
CA ILE A 650 16.31 -3.35 -24.81
C ILE A 650 16.89 -3.54 -26.22
N SER A 651 16.61 -2.59 -27.13
CA SER A 651 16.93 -2.78 -28.55
C SER A 651 18.41 -2.86 -28.89
N PHE A 652 19.27 -2.22 -28.08
CA PHE A 652 20.72 -2.27 -28.23
C PHE A 652 21.39 -3.20 -27.19
N GLY A 653 20.62 -3.97 -26.42
CA GLY A 653 21.13 -4.93 -25.43
C GLY A 653 21.54 -4.34 -24.08
N GLY A 654 21.17 -3.09 -23.78
CA GLY A 654 21.55 -2.41 -22.53
C GLY A 654 20.98 -3.07 -21.26
N GLU A 655 19.78 -3.64 -21.33
CA GLU A 655 19.17 -4.36 -20.19
C GLU A 655 19.97 -5.61 -19.82
N HIS A 656 20.23 -6.50 -20.78
CA HIS A 656 21.00 -7.72 -20.58
C HIS A 656 22.41 -7.40 -20.07
N TYR A 657 23.05 -6.36 -20.60
CA TYR A 657 24.37 -5.94 -20.14
C TYR A 657 24.39 -5.55 -18.65
N ILE A 658 23.39 -4.79 -18.19
CA ILE A 658 23.27 -4.41 -16.77
C ILE A 658 22.95 -5.65 -15.91
N GLN A 659 22.05 -6.51 -16.39
CA GLN A 659 21.67 -7.72 -15.67
C GLN A 659 22.85 -8.69 -15.53
N ASP A 660 23.64 -8.89 -16.58
CA ASP A 660 24.83 -9.74 -16.58
C ASP A 660 25.92 -9.20 -15.65
N PHE A 661 26.08 -7.87 -15.61
CA PHE A 661 26.96 -7.22 -14.64
C PHE A 661 26.50 -7.51 -13.20
N LEU A 662 25.21 -7.38 -12.91
CA LEU A 662 24.67 -7.64 -11.57
C LEU A 662 24.74 -9.14 -11.21
N LYS A 663 24.41 -10.03 -12.14
CA LYS A 663 24.49 -11.50 -11.98
C LYS A 663 25.93 -12.03 -11.87
N SER A 664 26.93 -11.22 -12.23
CA SER A 664 28.35 -11.61 -12.10
C SER A 664 28.82 -11.70 -10.65
N TYR A 665 28.13 -11.04 -9.72
CA TYR A 665 28.44 -11.12 -8.29
C TYR A 665 27.76 -12.35 -7.68
N ASP A 666 28.54 -13.21 -7.01
CA ASP A 666 28.01 -14.41 -6.35
C ASP A 666 27.17 -14.11 -5.09
N ASN A 667 27.34 -12.93 -4.50
CA ASN A 667 26.65 -12.56 -3.25
C ASN A 667 25.44 -11.67 -3.53
N GLU A 668 24.23 -12.21 -3.35
CA GLU A 668 22.95 -11.51 -3.53
C GLU A 668 22.85 -10.21 -2.72
N PHE A 669 23.44 -10.15 -1.51
CA PHE A 669 23.46 -8.92 -0.70
C PHE A 669 24.30 -7.81 -1.33
N THR A 670 25.39 -8.18 -2.02
CA THR A 670 26.25 -7.20 -2.71
C THR A 670 25.50 -6.61 -3.90
N VAL A 671 24.82 -7.46 -4.68
CA VAL A 671 23.96 -7.02 -5.80
C VAL A 671 22.87 -6.08 -5.29
N PHE A 672 22.18 -6.47 -4.23
CA PHE A 672 21.12 -5.66 -3.66
C PHE A 672 21.63 -4.31 -3.15
N LEU A 673 22.79 -4.26 -2.49
CA LEU A 673 23.41 -3.02 -2.04
C LEU A 673 23.82 -2.11 -3.21
N ILE A 674 24.39 -2.67 -4.28
CA ILE A 674 24.73 -1.93 -5.50
C ILE A 674 23.47 -1.30 -6.09
N VAL A 675 22.39 -2.09 -6.24
CA VAL A 675 21.13 -1.55 -6.77
C VAL A 675 20.57 -0.46 -5.86
N MET A 676 20.56 -0.66 -4.54
CA MET A 676 20.10 0.35 -3.59
C MET A 676 20.90 1.65 -3.71
N MET A 677 22.22 1.57 -3.88
CA MET A 677 23.06 2.74 -4.10
C MET A 677 22.75 3.43 -5.44
N VAL A 678 22.55 2.67 -6.52
CA VAL A 678 22.19 3.21 -7.83
C VAL A 678 20.83 3.90 -7.79
N LEU A 679 19.82 3.27 -7.18
CA LEU A 679 18.48 3.86 -7.00
C LEU A 679 18.55 5.14 -6.15
N PHE A 680 19.39 5.16 -5.12
CA PHE A 680 19.61 6.33 -4.27
C PHE A 680 20.27 7.48 -5.03
N LEU A 681 21.28 7.21 -5.88
CA LEU A 681 21.92 8.26 -6.67
C LEU A 681 21.01 8.78 -7.78
N LEU A 682 20.26 7.89 -8.44
CA LEU A 682 19.32 8.25 -9.51
C LEU A 682 18.18 9.12 -8.98
N GLY A 683 17.68 8.84 -7.78
CA GLY A 683 16.59 9.62 -7.18
C GLY A 683 16.96 11.04 -6.77
N PHE A 684 18.22 11.44 -6.89
CA PHE A 684 18.58 12.85 -6.79
C PHE A 684 18.04 13.63 -7.99
N VAL A 685 17.99 13.00 -9.17
CA VAL A 685 17.68 13.68 -10.43
C VAL A 685 16.33 13.25 -10.99
N LEU A 686 15.96 12.00 -10.77
CA LEU A 686 14.74 11.40 -11.30
C LEU A 686 13.66 11.32 -10.22
N ASP A 687 12.40 11.50 -10.62
CA ASP A 687 11.25 11.27 -9.74
C ASP A 687 11.09 9.76 -9.46
N PHE A 688 10.49 9.37 -8.34
CA PHE A 688 10.28 7.97 -7.99
C PHE A 688 9.44 7.25 -9.07
N LEU A 689 8.50 7.93 -9.72
CA LEU A 689 7.72 7.37 -10.82
C LEU A 689 8.61 6.93 -11.98
N GLU A 690 9.62 7.73 -12.31
CA GLU A 690 10.55 7.46 -13.40
C GLU A 690 11.44 6.27 -13.05
N ILE A 691 11.94 6.23 -11.82
CA ILE A 691 12.77 5.13 -11.33
C ILE A 691 11.98 3.81 -11.34
N ILE A 692 10.74 3.85 -10.86
CA ILE A 692 9.84 2.68 -10.83
C ILE A 692 9.58 2.15 -12.23
N TYR A 693 9.41 2.99 -13.25
CA TYR A 693 9.12 2.53 -14.61
C TYR A 693 10.33 2.29 -15.50
N ILE A 694 11.51 2.82 -15.17
CA ILE A 694 12.73 2.69 -15.97
C ILE A 694 13.67 1.68 -15.32
N VAL A 695 14.05 1.93 -14.07
CA VAL A 695 15.13 1.18 -13.41
C VAL A 695 14.64 -0.14 -12.89
N ILE A 696 13.48 -0.18 -12.22
CA ILE A 696 12.96 -1.41 -11.60
C ILE A 696 12.72 -2.54 -12.63
N PRO A 697 12.21 -2.31 -13.84
CA PRO A 697 12.13 -3.37 -14.84
C PRO A 697 13.50 -3.91 -15.26
N ILE A 698 14.55 -3.08 -15.27
CA ILE A 698 15.91 -3.50 -15.66
C ILE A 698 16.57 -4.33 -14.55
N VAL A 699 16.50 -3.86 -13.30
CA VAL A 699 17.19 -4.50 -12.16
C VAL A 699 16.32 -5.54 -11.44
N GLY A 700 15.00 -5.44 -11.58
CA GLY A 700 14.01 -6.23 -10.86
C GLY A 700 14.10 -7.73 -11.13
N PRO A 701 14.27 -8.22 -12.37
CA PRO A 701 14.48 -9.64 -12.63
C PRO A 701 15.65 -10.23 -11.83
N VAL A 702 16.72 -9.46 -11.62
CA VAL A 702 17.89 -9.89 -10.84
C VAL A 702 17.59 -9.92 -9.34
N ILE A 703 16.87 -8.92 -8.82
CA ILE A 703 16.61 -8.81 -7.38
C ILE A 703 15.48 -9.74 -6.93
N TYR A 704 14.36 -9.76 -7.66
CA TYR A 704 13.20 -10.56 -7.33
C TYR A 704 13.34 -12.03 -7.76
N GLY A 705 14.27 -12.34 -8.67
CA GLY A 705 14.66 -13.72 -8.98
C GLY A 705 15.54 -14.38 -7.90
N GLY A 706 16.12 -13.57 -7.00
CA GLY A 706 16.95 -14.04 -5.88
C GLY A 706 16.18 -14.77 -4.79
N SER A 707 16.83 -14.97 -3.63
CA SER A 707 16.25 -15.64 -2.46
C SER A 707 15.54 -14.71 -1.48
N PHE A 708 15.61 -13.39 -1.68
CA PHE A 708 15.02 -12.42 -0.75
C PHE A 708 13.49 -12.40 -0.79
N ASP A 709 12.88 -12.16 0.38
CA ASP A 709 11.44 -11.92 0.46
C ASP A 709 11.08 -10.66 -0.35
N PRO A 710 10.21 -10.79 -1.37
CA PRO A 710 9.88 -9.66 -2.24
C PRO A 710 9.16 -8.54 -1.48
N LYS A 711 8.46 -8.83 -0.37
CA LYS A 711 7.86 -7.82 0.51
C LYS A 711 8.94 -6.92 1.09
N TRP A 712 9.99 -7.53 1.65
CA TRP A 712 11.11 -6.81 2.25
C TRP A 712 11.88 -5.99 1.21
N VAL A 713 12.23 -6.60 0.08
CA VAL A 713 12.92 -5.92 -1.05
C VAL A 713 12.15 -4.67 -1.47
N THR A 714 10.84 -4.80 -1.68
CA THR A 714 10.01 -3.72 -2.19
C THR A 714 9.93 -2.55 -1.21
N ILE A 715 9.80 -2.84 0.10
CA ILE A 715 9.78 -1.81 1.14
C ILE A 715 11.14 -1.12 1.29
N MET A 716 12.24 -1.87 1.20
CA MET A 716 13.58 -1.28 1.22
C MET A 716 13.77 -0.31 0.04
N ILE A 717 13.35 -0.70 -1.17
CA ILE A 717 13.37 0.17 -2.34
C ILE A 717 12.51 1.42 -2.08
N ALA A 718 11.29 1.27 -1.57
CA ALA A 718 10.40 2.40 -1.29
C ALA A 718 11.01 3.41 -0.30
N VAL A 719 11.55 2.95 0.82
CA VAL A 719 12.19 3.81 1.83
C VAL A 719 13.48 4.45 1.27
N ASN A 720 14.22 3.75 0.43
CA ASN A 720 15.40 4.29 -0.23
C ASN A 720 15.08 5.40 -1.23
N LEU A 721 14.02 5.21 -2.04
CA LEU A 721 13.51 6.26 -2.93
C LEU A 721 13.06 7.49 -2.14
N GLN A 722 12.39 7.27 -1.00
CA GLN A 722 12.02 8.36 -0.10
C GLN A 722 13.24 9.11 0.46
N THR A 723 14.30 8.37 0.80
CA THR A 723 15.55 8.95 1.33
C THR A 723 16.27 9.78 0.30
N SER A 724 16.35 9.26 -0.92
CA SER A 724 16.88 9.98 -2.06
C SER A 724 16.13 11.28 -2.32
N PHE A 725 14.80 11.25 -2.23
CA PHE A 725 13.93 12.40 -2.49
C PHE A 725 14.14 13.57 -1.50
N LEU A 726 14.71 13.30 -0.33
CA LEU A 726 15.06 14.27 0.72
C LEU A 726 16.52 14.74 0.70
N THR A 727 17.39 14.06 -0.03
CA THR A 727 18.84 14.26 0.11
C THR A 727 19.35 15.43 -0.75
N PRO A 728 20.05 16.43 -0.17
CA PRO A 728 20.73 17.47 -0.94
C PRO A 728 21.83 16.88 -1.86
N PRO A 729 22.16 17.52 -2.99
CA PRO A 729 21.78 18.88 -3.41
C PRO A 729 20.46 18.97 -4.19
N PHE A 730 19.88 17.85 -4.65
CA PHE A 730 18.76 17.89 -5.60
C PHE A 730 17.40 17.46 -5.05
N GLY A 731 17.31 16.96 -3.80
CA GLY A 731 16.07 16.42 -3.22
C GLY A 731 14.82 17.25 -3.55
N PHE A 732 13.94 16.70 -4.39
CA PHE A 732 12.77 17.39 -4.97
C PHE A 732 11.85 18.02 -3.92
N ALA A 733 11.66 17.33 -2.78
CA ALA A 733 10.89 17.89 -1.66
C ALA A 733 11.46 19.22 -1.17
N LEU A 734 12.78 19.38 -1.16
CA LEU A 734 13.45 20.61 -0.73
C LEU A 734 13.18 21.76 -1.71
N PHE A 735 13.15 21.48 -3.01
CA PHE A 735 12.82 22.49 -4.02
C PHE A 735 11.34 22.86 -4.00
N TYR A 736 10.45 21.90 -3.77
CA TYR A 736 9.03 22.17 -3.58
C TYR A 736 8.79 23.08 -2.37
N LEU A 737 9.45 22.79 -1.25
CA LEU A 737 9.41 23.65 -0.08
C LEU A 737 10.02 25.02 -0.36
N ARG A 738 11.17 25.08 -1.05
CA ARG A 738 11.81 26.34 -1.43
C ARG A 738 10.92 27.22 -2.30
N GLY A 739 10.12 26.62 -3.19
CA GLY A 739 9.17 27.33 -4.06
C GLY A 739 8.06 28.06 -3.31
N VAL A 740 7.76 27.67 -2.06
CA VAL A 740 6.72 28.28 -1.22
C VAL A 740 7.25 28.97 0.03
N ALA A 741 8.52 28.75 0.37
CA ALA A 741 9.16 29.33 1.54
C ALA A 741 9.33 30.85 1.38
N PRO A 742 9.11 31.63 2.46
CA PRO A 742 9.22 33.07 2.40
C PRO A 742 10.70 33.49 2.27
N PRO A 743 11.00 34.73 1.82
CA PRO A 743 12.36 35.14 1.44
C PRO A 743 13.41 35.04 2.55
N GLU A 744 12.99 35.06 3.81
CA GLU A 744 13.87 34.95 4.98
C GLU A 744 14.46 33.53 5.14
N VAL A 745 13.82 32.52 4.54
CA VAL A 745 14.26 31.13 4.57
C VAL A 745 15.16 30.84 3.37
N THR A 746 16.46 30.72 3.63
CA THR A 746 17.46 30.41 2.59
C THR A 746 17.49 28.92 2.25
N THR A 747 17.97 28.57 1.06
CA THR A 747 18.24 27.18 0.67
C THR A 747 19.22 26.50 1.64
N GLY A 748 20.17 27.26 2.20
CA GLY A 748 21.08 26.77 3.23
C GLY A 748 20.38 26.35 4.52
N HIS A 749 19.32 27.07 4.93
CA HIS A 749 18.50 26.67 6.08
C HIS A 749 17.75 25.36 5.80
N ILE A 750 17.17 25.21 4.61
CA ILE A 750 16.46 23.99 4.20
C ILE A 750 17.41 22.78 4.17
N TYR A 751 18.60 22.93 3.58
CA TYR A 751 19.58 21.84 3.50
C TYR A 751 20.12 21.44 4.87
N ARG A 752 20.44 22.39 5.75
CA ARG A 752 20.86 22.07 7.12
C ARG A 752 19.72 21.46 7.94
N GLY A 753 18.49 21.93 7.71
CA GLY A 753 17.28 21.44 8.35
C GLY A 753 16.99 19.98 8.06
N ILE A 754 17.23 19.50 6.83
CA ILE A 754 16.87 18.14 6.43
C ILE A 754 17.92 17.08 6.81
N VAL A 755 19.20 17.45 6.94
CA VAL A 755 20.29 16.49 7.22
C VAL A 755 19.98 15.54 8.39
N PRO A 756 19.46 15.98 9.55
CA PRO A 756 19.10 15.08 10.63
C PRO A 756 18.00 14.08 10.25
N PHE A 757 17.03 14.47 9.43
CA PHE A 757 15.95 13.59 8.99
C PHE A 757 16.43 12.56 7.97
N VAL A 758 17.35 12.94 7.06
CA VAL A 758 18.03 11.98 6.17
C VAL A 758 18.83 10.97 6.98
N LEU A 759 19.56 11.40 8.01
CA LEU A 759 20.27 10.48 8.90
C LEU A 759 19.31 9.52 9.62
N ILE A 760 18.16 10.01 10.07
CA ILE A 760 17.12 9.15 10.67
C ILE A 760 16.59 8.13 9.66
N GLN A 761 16.41 8.49 8.39
CA GLN A 761 16.01 7.54 7.36
C GLN A 761 17.07 6.50 7.06
N VAL A 762 18.35 6.90 6.99
CA VAL A 762 19.47 5.95 6.84
C VAL A 762 19.51 4.98 8.03
N VAL A 763 19.30 5.48 9.25
CA VAL A 763 19.15 4.64 10.45
C VAL A 763 17.91 3.74 10.34
N GLY A 764 16.79 4.26 9.84
CA GLY A 764 15.58 3.48 9.56
C GLY A 764 15.84 2.34 8.58
N LEU A 765 16.52 2.61 7.46
CA LEU A 765 16.96 1.60 6.50
C LEU A 765 17.89 0.57 7.14
N ALA A 766 18.83 1.00 7.99
CA ALA A 766 19.70 0.09 8.72
C ALA A 766 18.91 -0.79 9.71
N ILE A 767 17.88 -0.25 10.38
CA ILE A 767 17.00 -1.02 11.25
C ILE A 767 16.22 -2.06 10.43
N LEU A 768 15.64 -1.68 9.30
CA LEU A 768 14.91 -2.61 8.42
C LEU A 768 15.84 -3.67 7.79
N TRP A 769 17.10 -3.33 7.58
CA TRP A 769 18.13 -4.28 7.13
C TRP A 769 18.47 -5.30 8.22
N LEU A 770 18.69 -4.85 9.46
CA LEU A 770 19.05 -5.71 10.58
C LEU A 770 17.86 -6.54 11.10
N PHE A 771 16.64 -6.01 10.97
CA PHE A 771 15.40 -6.62 11.47
C PHE A 771 14.34 -6.71 10.37
N PRO A 772 14.51 -7.62 9.38
CA PRO A 772 13.55 -7.78 8.28
C PRO A 772 12.15 -8.16 8.77
N GLY A 773 12.05 -8.78 9.95
CA GLY A 773 10.78 -9.14 10.59
C GLY A 773 9.84 -7.96 10.83
N ILE A 774 10.33 -6.72 10.91
CA ILE A 774 9.46 -5.51 11.01
C ILE A 774 8.54 -5.38 9.80
N VAL A 775 9.03 -5.80 8.62
CA VAL A 775 8.29 -5.73 7.36
C VAL A 775 7.35 -6.93 7.21
N THR A 776 7.74 -8.11 7.69
CA THR A 776 6.98 -9.34 7.47
C THR A 776 5.94 -9.61 8.56
N ILE A 777 6.08 -9.06 9.78
CA ILE A 777 5.20 -9.38 10.92
C ILE A 777 3.71 -9.14 10.64
N VAL A 778 3.36 -8.00 10.03
CA VAL A 778 1.94 -7.66 9.81
C VAL A 778 1.35 -8.55 8.70
N PRO A 779 2.02 -8.72 7.54
CA PRO A 779 1.61 -9.72 6.58
C PRO A 779 1.48 -11.14 7.14
N ASP A 780 2.42 -11.59 7.97
CA ASP A 780 2.43 -12.97 8.46
C ASP A 780 1.37 -13.21 9.57
N LEU A 781 0.92 -12.15 10.25
CA LEU A 781 -0.17 -12.22 11.24
C LEU A 781 -1.56 -12.14 10.61
N ILE A 782 -1.70 -11.41 9.50
CA ILE A 782 -3.00 -11.17 8.83
C ILE A 782 -3.21 -12.13 7.66
N GLY A 783 -2.12 -12.51 6.97
CA GLY A 783 -2.12 -13.48 5.88
C GLY A 783 -2.28 -14.90 6.42
N VAL A 784 -3.35 -15.56 6.00
CA VAL A 784 -3.63 -16.99 6.25
C VAL A 784 -3.01 -17.85 5.15
#